data_AF-A0A5C8JPR9-F1
#
_entry.id   AF-A0A5C8JPR9-F1
#
_cell.length_a   1.000
_cell.length_b   1.000
_cell.length_c   1.000
_cell.angle_alpha   90.00
_cell.angle_beta   90.00
_cell.angle_gamma   90.00
#
_symmetry.space_group_name_H-M   'P 1'
#
loop_
_entity.id
_entity.type
_entity.pdbx_description
1 polymer ?
#
loop_
_entity_poly.entity_id
_entity_poly.type
_entity_poly.pdbx_seq_one_letter_code
_entity_poly.pdbx_strand_id
1 'polypeptide(L)'
;MRRYRFGWIAAPIAVAFGGAAVVAGVFALVTGDAAVLRALVVHGWDTDMVPYTWWVEVILAGGGILTGWALWQILRGRRAGEAPVLARPVRLLRAALYVSLACALAYEAPIPYQWWLELPGTLTQFAIVWLFFVVLAGSVPRWLRIVALVAGLADTAVDLVAIVAYGLGQYWDLPRLGNVLHLLWVVPVLIGQARDGRWSRDTVRAGMVAAVLASLSSRSFMIVGFGGIADHGTVILMVRTILSVFELIWMARTAHELAGPPPEPSTRRGERAAVRPWPLAAVAVVLPSVPAAVNLAQGMPFWIGPRGAVDMFFREYSSYPAGLAWVAVDVLVGVGAPAVLVLVAVIRRSRRLLTGTILFLLLAAAAGVVTALTARPEEDWQVVPEMAEERLAVYPDGQFGGGLDGQLVFGLSPLWYSAALAVSALVLFLLYAAPPAARRGRRVFAMALATAVALIFVPAADRSLGTVTTAADCSPPDRRQTGVEPAPLTGERAFICEVRTGQVLDIPATMPDQALLAYGRSLCGVYTRDDPRELARVESVEGLRVRDLYWAIDDICPAAAAKVKTEREADDQEFAAFQGEERAKCAATPRHRPLIEPVKAVRLDDPVWPETGLEMRDTASTGDSGGGRHDDLVESGPGHLTVSVDSEYHLCVTLETYSRRPPVETKGWDHVTEAGYTSTDGELVFHDVLAGIVLPDLSPGGRRGRYRIRVHHAWFPWKGEERGTQRLLIMAYPGKDDKLVTYRKPAGGR
;
A
#
# COMPACT_ATOMS: atom_id res chain seq x y z
N MET A 1 -9.27 40.04 33.77
CA MET A 1 -7.89 39.50 33.78
C MET A 1 -7.32 39.27 35.19
N ARG A 2 -7.65 40.08 36.22
CA ARG A 2 -7.15 39.91 37.62
C ARG A 2 -7.52 38.60 38.34
N ARG A 3 -8.32 37.72 37.74
CA ARG A 3 -8.76 36.45 38.35
C ARG A 3 -7.68 35.35 38.32
N TYR A 4 -6.64 35.50 37.49
CA TYR A 4 -5.58 34.49 37.34
C TYR A 4 -4.21 35.14 37.60
N ARG A 5 -3.31 34.42 38.27
CA ARG A 5 -2.03 34.97 38.76
C ARG A 5 -1.13 35.47 37.63
N PHE A 6 -1.10 34.77 36.50
CA PHE A 6 -0.29 35.13 35.33
C PHE A 6 -1.15 35.58 34.14
N GLY A 7 -2.45 35.84 34.36
CA GLY A 7 -3.37 36.20 33.30
C GLY A 7 -2.99 37.50 32.56
N TRP A 8 -2.25 38.39 33.22
CA TRP A 8 -1.77 39.64 32.62
C TRP A 8 -0.56 39.46 31.69
N ILE A 9 0.26 38.41 31.88
CA ILE A 9 1.36 38.04 30.97
C ILE A 9 0.83 37.14 29.84
N ALA A 10 -0.03 36.20 30.18
CA ALA A 10 -0.57 35.23 29.23
C ALA A 10 -1.43 35.89 28.13
N ALA A 11 -2.22 36.90 28.48
CA ALA A 11 -3.10 37.58 27.54
C ALA A 11 -2.36 38.28 26.39
N PRO A 12 -1.35 39.16 26.61
CA PRO A 12 -0.64 39.82 25.52
C PRO A 12 0.11 38.82 24.64
N ILE A 13 0.70 37.75 25.20
CA ILE A 13 1.36 36.71 24.41
C ILE A 13 0.37 36.02 23.47
N ALA A 14 -0.78 35.58 24.00
CA ALA A 14 -1.82 34.94 23.23
C ALA A 14 -2.40 35.83 22.12
N VAL A 15 -2.64 37.12 22.43
CA VAL A 15 -3.13 38.11 21.46
C VAL A 15 -2.09 38.40 20.39
N ALA A 16 -0.81 38.54 20.76
CA ALA A 16 0.27 38.75 19.81
C ALA A 16 0.42 37.56 18.85
N PHE A 17 0.40 36.32 19.36
CA PHE A 17 0.49 35.13 18.53
C PHE A 17 -0.72 34.98 17.61
N GLY A 18 -1.94 35.08 18.15
CA GLY A 18 -3.16 34.99 17.34
C GLY A 18 -3.26 36.10 16.30
N GLY A 19 -2.84 37.33 16.65
CA GLY A 19 -2.74 38.45 15.73
C GLY A 19 -1.73 38.22 14.61
N ALA A 20 -0.53 37.70 14.95
CA ALA A 20 0.49 37.34 13.96
C ALA A 20 -0.03 36.27 12.98
N ALA A 21 -0.75 35.26 13.47
CA ALA A 21 -1.35 34.22 12.63
C ALA A 21 -2.43 34.79 11.69
N VAL A 22 -3.27 35.71 12.15
CA VAL A 22 -4.27 36.38 11.30
C VAL A 22 -3.59 37.22 10.23
N VAL A 23 -2.58 38.01 10.59
CA VAL A 23 -1.84 38.85 9.63
C VAL A 23 -1.13 37.99 8.60
N ALA A 24 -0.45 36.92 9.02
CA ALA A 24 0.21 35.99 8.11
C ALA A 24 -0.79 35.25 7.21
N GLY A 25 -1.98 34.90 7.72
CA GLY A 25 -3.04 34.28 6.94
C GLY A 25 -3.62 35.22 5.89
N VAL A 26 -3.88 36.48 6.24
CA VAL A 26 -4.31 37.50 5.28
C VAL A 26 -3.23 37.74 4.23
N PHE A 27 -1.96 37.83 4.64
CA PHE A 27 -0.84 37.95 3.72
C PHE A 27 -0.80 36.79 2.73
N ALA A 28 -0.84 35.54 3.22
CA ALA A 28 -0.84 34.34 2.39
C ALA A 28 -1.98 34.32 1.37
N LEU A 29 -3.20 34.69 1.79
CA LEU A 29 -4.36 34.74 0.90
C LEU A 29 -4.26 35.82 -0.17
N VAL A 30 -3.57 36.93 0.10
CA VAL A 30 -3.42 38.05 -0.83
C VAL A 30 -2.25 37.85 -1.78
N THR A 31 -1.12 37.31 -1.31
CA THR A 31 0.11 37.17 -2.10
C THR A 31 0.30 35.80 -2.73
N GLY A 32 -0.40 34.78 -2.24
CA GLY A 32 -0.13 33.38 -2.58
C GLY A 32 1.08 32.78 -1.85
N ASP A 33 1.77 33.54 -0.99
CA ASP A 33 2.93 33.08 -0.23
C ASP A 33 2.53 32.72 1.22
N ALA A 34 2.43 31.41 1.47
CA ALA A 34 2.04 30.86 2.76
C ALA A 34 3.22 30.54 3.71
N ALA A 35 4.46 30.84 3.32
CA ALA A 35 5.64 30.40 4.07
C ALA A 35 5.62 30.90 5.53
N VAL A 36 5.28 32.17 5.74
CA VAL A 36 5.22 32.77 7.09
C VAL A 36 4.12 32.15 7.94
N LEU A 37 2.92 31.92 7.38
CA LEU A 37 1.81 31.33 8.11
C LEU A 37 2.13 29.88 8.50
N ARG A 38 2.66 29.10 7.56
CA ARG A 38 3.01 27.69 7.78
C ARG A 38 4.15 27.54 8.79
N ALA A 39 5.19 28.37 8.69
CA ALA A 39 6.28 28.42 9.67
C ALA A 39 5.74 28.74 11.08
N LEU A 40 4.79 29.68 11.19
CA LEU A 40 4.22 30.06 12.47
C LEU A 40 3.34 28.97 13.10
N VAL A 41 2.51 28.28 12.30
CA VAL A 41 1.46 27.38 12.81
C VAL A 41 1.89 25.92 12.89
N VAL A 42 2.72 25.43 11.95
CA VAL A 42 3.00 23.99 11.78
C VAL A 42 4.46 23.61 12.09
N HIS A 43 5.34 24.59 12.35
CA HIS A 43 6.74 24.42 12.81
C HIS A 43 7.50 23.23 12.18
N GLY A 44 8.30 23.51 11.13
CA GLY A 44 9.23 22.53 10.55
C GLY A 44 8.66 21.66 9.43
N TRP A 45 7.44 21.96 8.96
CA TRP A 45 6.96 21.39 7.71
C TRP A 45 7.66 22.07 6.56
N ASP A 46 8.23 21.25 5.67
CA ASP A 46 8.77 21.74 4.43
C ASP A 46 7.62 22.33 3.61
N THR A 47 7.74 23.61 3.25
CA THR A 47 6.70 24.35 2.52
C THR A 47 6.36 23.70 1.19
N ASP A 48 7.27 22.87 0.70
CA ASP A 48 7.20 22.18 -0.58
C ASP A 48 6.29 20.93 -0.53
N MET A 49 5.95 20.42 0.67
CA MET A 49 5.09 19.23 0.79
C MET A 49 3.61 19.49 0.47
N VAL A 50 3.13 20.72 0.59
CA VAL A 50 1.73 21.06 0.33
C VAL A 50 1.69 22.25 -0.63
N PRO A 51 1.26 22.09 -1.89
CA PRO A 51 1.11 23.24 -2.78
C PRO A 51 0.14 24.26 -2.19
N TYR A 52 0.37 25.54 -2.48
CA TYR A 52 -0.50 26.61 -1.99
C TYR A 52 -1.96 26.35 -2.36
N THR A 53 -2.82 26.35 -1.35
CA THR A 53 -4.26 26.16 -1.54
C THR A 53 -5.03 27.04 -0.56
N TRP A 54 -5.81 28.00 -1.07
CA TRP A 54 -6.41 29.06 -0.25
C TRP A 54 -7.20 28.55 0.97
N TRP A 55 -7.94 27.44 0.84
CA TRP A 55 -8.74 26.90 1.95
C TRP A 55 -7.87 26.23 3.03
N VAL A 56 -6.73 25.64 2.66
CA VAL A 56 -5.74 25.10 3.61
C VAL A 56 -5.18 26.24 4.46
N GLU A 57 -4.88 27.38 3.82
CA GLU A 57 -4.36 28.55 4.53
C GLU A 57 -5.40 29.18 5.46
N VAL A 58 -6.69 29.16 5.09
CA VAL A 58 -7.77 29.57 6.00
C VAL A 58 -7.83 28.65 7.23
N ILE A 59 -7.71 27.33 7.05
CA ILE A 59 -7.68 26.37 8.16
C ILE A 59 -6.45 26.63 9.05
N LEU A 60 -5.28 26.87 8.46
CA LEU A 60 -4.05 27.20 9.18
C LEU A 60 -4.15 28.48 9.98
N ALA A 61 -4.71 29.55 9.39
CA ALA A 61 -4.97 30.79 10.11
C ALA A 61 -5.93 30.56 11.30
N GLY A 62 -6.99 29.78 11.08
CA GLY A 62 -7.89 29.32 12.15
C GLY A 62 -7.16 28.53 13.24
N GLY A 63 -6.24 27.65 12.84
CA GLY A 63 -5.38 26.89 13.72
C GLY A 63 -4.45 27.78 14.55
N GLY A 64 -3.83 28.80 13.94
CA GLY A 64 -3.00 29.77 14.65
C GLY A 64 -3.78 30.58 15.69
N ILE A 65 -5.02 30.96 15.39
CA ILE A 65 -5.93 31.59 16.37
C ILE A 65 -6.21 30.63 17.54
N LEU A 66 -6.51 29.37 17.23
CA LEU A 66 -6.76 28.34 18.23
C LEU A 66 -5.53 28.11 19.12
N THR A 67 -4.33 28.06 18.54
CA THR A 67 -3.05 27.95 19.26
C THR A 67 -2.80 29.17 20.14
N GLY A 68 -3.08 30.38 19.66
CA GLY A 68 -3.03 31.60 20.48
C GLY A 68 -3.95 31.51 21.70
N TRP A 69 -5.17 31.01 21.52
CA TRP A 69 -6.09 30.74 22.64
C TRP A 69 -5.58 29.63 23.57
N ALA A 70 -4.96 28.58 23.03
CA ALA A 70 -4.35 27.51 23.81
C ALA A 70 -3.22 28.04 24.70
N LEU A 71 -2.32 28.87 24.16
CA LEU A 71 -1.26 29.55 24.90
C LEU A 71 -1.81 30.36 26.08
N TRP A 72 -2.95 31.05 25.90
CA TRP A 72 -3.61 31.71 27.03
C TRP A 72 -4.04 30.73 28.13
N GLN A 73 -4.65 29.59 27.77
CA GLN A 73 -5.09 28.58 28.73
C GLN A 73 -3.92 27.97 29.49
N ILE A 74 -2.79 27.79 28.81
CA ILE A 74 -1.56 27.20 29.31
C ILE A 74 -0.83 28.18 30.25
N LEU A 75 -0.68 29.45 29.84
CA LEU A 75 0.17 30.41 30.54
C LEU A 75 -0.55 31.17 31.67
N ARG A 76 -1.90 31.23 31.69
CA ARG A 76 -2.64 32.06 32.67
C ARG A 76 -2.39 31.67 34.13
N GLY A 77 -1.93 30.45 34.40
CA GLY A 77 -1.65 30.00 35.76
C GLY A 77 -2.90 29.64 36.57
N ARG A 78 -2.67 29.37 37.87
CA ARG A 78 -3.76 29.14 38.84
C ARG A 78 -4.62 30.38 39.03
N ARG A 79 -5.87 30.16 39.47
CA ARG A 79 -6.74 31.24 39.95
C ARG A 79 -6.06 31.97 41.11
N ALA A 80 -6.16 33.30 41.11
CA ALA A 80 -5.66 34.13 42.20
C ALA A 80 -6.43 33.81 43.49
N GLY A 81 -5.71 33.63 44.60
CA GLY A 81 -6.28 33.21 45.88
C GLY A 81 -5.24 32.53 46.77
N GLU A 82 -5.62 32.32 48.03
CA GLU A 82 -4.80 31.60 49.00
C GLU A 82 -4.52 30.17 48.51
N ALA A 83 -3.28 29.71 48.68
CA ALA A 83 -2.88 28.39 48.20
C ALA A 83 -3.40 27.32 49.17
N PRO A 84 -4.20 26.33 48.71
CA PRO A 84 -4.61 25.24 49.58
C PRO A 84 -3.41 24.40 49.99
N VAL A 85 -3.46 23.84 51.20
CA VAL A 85 -2.50 22.82 51.64
C VAL A 85 -2.80 21.53 50.87
N LEU A 86 -1.95 21.23 49.88
CA LEU A 86 -2.12 20.08 49.00
C LEU A 86 -1.43 18.83 49.56
N ALA A 87 -2.13 17.70 49.52
CA ALA A 87 -1.53 16.39 49.80
C ALA A 87 -0.35 16.11 48.84
N ARG A 88 0.66 15.36 49.32
CA ARG A 88 1.88 15.04 48.55
C ARG A 88 1.59 14.48 47.14
N PRO A 89 0.69 13.49 46.94
CA PRO A 89 0.40 12.96 45.60
C PRO A 89 -0.17 14.01 44.64
N VAL A 90 -0.97 14.95 45.15
CA VAL A 90 -1.56 16.03 44.35
C VAL A 90 -0.50 17.03 43.89
N ARG A 91 0.45 17.37 44.78
CA ARG A 91 1.60 18.21 44.44
C ARG A 91 2.48 17.56 43.38
N LEU A 92 2.75 16.27 43.52
CA LEU A 92 3.56 15.51 42.55
C LEU A 92 2.85 15.43 41.20
N LEU A 93 1.55 15.15 41.16
CA LEU A 93 0.78 15.10 39.91
C LEU A 93 0.82 16.44 39.19
N ARG A 94 0.65 17.54 39.95
CA ARG A 94 0.74 18.89 39.40
C ARG A 94 2.12 19.19 38.81
N ALA A 95 3.19 18.81 39.51
CA ALA A 95 4.55 19.00 39.02
C ALA A 95 4.79 18.17 37.75
N ALA A 96 4.40 16.90 37.74
CA ALA A 96 4.54 16.02 36.57
C ALA A 96 3.79 16.56 35.34
N LEU A 97 2.56 17.06 35.51
CA LEU A 97 1.80 17.68 34.41
C LEU A 97 2.49 18.93 33.84
N TYR A 98 3.13 19.76 34.68
CA TYR A 98 3.91 20.91 34.19
C TYR A 98 5.19 20.50 33.50
N VAL A 99 5.88 19.45 33.98
CA VAL A 99 7.06 18.91 33.33
C VAL A 99 6.70 18.34 31.96
N SER A 100 5.63 17.55 31.86
CA SER A 100 5.14 17.01 30.59
C SER A 100 4.77 18.12 29.60
N LEU A 101 4.06 19.16 30.07
CA LEU A 101 3.76 20.34 29.26
C LEU A 101 5.03 21.07 28.80
N ALA A 102 6.05 21.20 29.65
CA ALA A 102 7.32 21.83 29.29
C ALA A 102 8.09 21.00 28.26
N CYS A 103 8.09 19.66 28.39
CA CYS A 103 8.66 18.76 27.39
C CYS A 103 7.95 18.88 26.04
N ALA A 104 6.61 18.91 26.04
CA ALA A 104 5.83 19.09 24.82
C ALA A 104 6.12 20.44 24.15
N LEU A 105 6.19 21.54 24.90
CA LEU A 105 6.55 22.85 24.35
C LEU A 105 8.01 22.94 23.88
N ALA A 106 8.92 22.19 24.52
CA ALA A 106 10.32 22.13 24.09
C ALA A 106 10.48 21.34 22.78
N TYR A 107 9.60 20.36 22.53
CA TYR A 107 9.55 19.63 21.26
C TYR A 107 9.17 20.55 20.09
N GLU A 108 8.30 21.53 20.33
CA GLU A 108 7.89 22.53 19.34
C GLU A 108 8.95 23.64 19.14
N ALA A 109 10.03 23.66 19.91
CA ALA A 109 11.10 24.62 19.72
C ALA A 109 11.89 24.29 18.44
N PRO A 110 12.53 25.27 17.78
CA PRO A 110 13.36 25.07 16.58
C PRO A 110 14.71 24.42 16.92
N ILE A 111 14.67 23.34 17.69
CA ILE A 111 15.81 22.50 18.05
C ILE A 111 15.79 21.32 17.08
N PRO A 112 16.89 21.00 16.38
CA PRO A 112 16.97 19.83 15.52
C PRO A 112 16.48 18.59 16.28
N TYR A 113 15.44 17.95 15.74
CA TYR A 113 14.82 16.81 16.39
C TYR A 113 15.84 15.70 16.62
N GLN A 114 15.83 15.16 17.84
CA GLN A 114 16.59 13.99 18.23
C GLN A 114 15.62 13.08 18.98
N TRP A 115 15.52 11.81 18.57
CA TRP A 115 14.54 10.86 19.11
C TRP A 115 14.58 10.74 20.64
N TRP A 116 15.76 10.90 21.26
CA TRP A 116 15.93 10.81 22.70
C TRP A 116 15.35 12.02 23.48
N LEU A 117 15.02 13.12 22.81
CA LEU A 117 14.35 14.28 23.42
C LEU A 117 12.92 13.95 23.88
N GLU A 118 12.31 12.88 23.38
CA GLU A 118 10.97 12.42 23.80
C GLU A 118 11.00 11.56 25.08
N LEU A 119 12.16 11.00 25.45
CA LEU A 119 12.29 10.12 26.62
C LEU A 119 11.87 10.80 27.93
N PRO A 120 12.24 12.06 28.24
CA PRO A 120 11.79 12.73 29.45
C PRO A 120 10.26 12.90 29.50
N GLY A 121 9.62 13.19 28.36
CA GLY A 121 8.17 13.28 28.26
C GLY A 121 7.50 11.95 28.56
N THR A 122 8.02 10.87 27.96
CA THR A 122 7.53 9.49 28.13
C THR A 122 7.70 9.00 29.58
N LEU A 123 8.86 9.24 30.20
CA LEU A 123 9.09 8.91 31.61
C LEU A 123 8.19 9.71 32.56
N THR A 124 7.92 10.97 32.22
CA THR A 124 6.97 11.80 32.98
C THR A 124 5.54 11.27 32.85
N GLN A 125 5.17 10.74 31.68
CA GLN A 125 3.86 10.15 31.43
C GLN A 125 3.61 8.92 32.32
N PHE A 126 4.60 8.04 32.50
CA PHE A 126 4.53 6.94 33.47
C PHE A 126 4.16 7.44 34.89
N ALA A 127 4.80 8.54 35.32
CA ALA A 127 4.50 9.15 36.60
C ALA A 127 3.09 9.75 36.65
N ILE A 128 2.63 10.41 35.57
CA ILE A 128 1.27 10.98 35.46
C ILE A 128 0.21 9.89 35.58
N VAL A 129 0.35 8.78 34.84
CA VAL A 129 -0.57 7.63 34.88
C VAL A 129 -0.68 7.08 36.30
N TRP A 130 0.45 6.82 36.95
CA TRP A 130 0.50 6.33 38.33
C TRP A 130 -0.12 7.32 39.32
N LEU A 131 0.20 8.61 39.20
CA LEU A 131 -0.27 9.63 40.13
C LEU A 131 -1.78 9.88 39.98
N PHE A 132 -2.34 9.78 38.78
CA PHE A 132 -3.80 9.81 38.59
C PHE A 132 -4.50 8.62 39.27
N PHE A 133 -3.92 7.42 39.18
CA PHE A 133 -4.45 6.23 39.89
C PHE A 133 -4.57 6.47 41.40
N VAL A 134 -3.56 7.13 42.00
CA VAL A 134 -3.53 7.48 43.43
C VAL A 134 -4.50 8.62 43.74
N VAL A 135 -4.45 9.72 42.99
CA VAL A 135 -5.25 10.92 43.26
C VAL A 135 -6.75 10.67 43.10
N LEU A 136 -7.15 9.84 42.13
CA LEU A 136 -8.57 9.53 41.87
C LEU A 136 -9.12 8.39 42.73
N ALA A 137 -8.39 7.94 43.76
CA ALA A 137 -8.75 6.77 44.54
C ALA A 137 -10.14 6.84 45.20
N GLY A 138 -10.58 8.04 45.59
CA GLY A 138 -11.90 8.29 46.18
C GLY A 138 -13.03 8.53 45.16
N SER A 139 -12.70 8.78 43.88
CA SER A 139 -13.66 9.29 42.88
C SER A 139 -14.11 8.22 41.88
N VAL A 140 -13.34 7.14 41.75
CA VAL A 140 -13.56 6.07 40.76
C VAL A 140 -13.45 4.69 41.44
N PRO A 141 -14.32 3.72 41.09
CA PRO A 141 -14.22 2.37 41.63
C PRO A 141 -12.87 1.72 41.29
N ARG A 142 -12.38 0.85 42.18
CA ARG A 142 -11.03 0.24 42.09
C ARG A 142 -10.74 -0.42 40.75
N TRP A 143 -11.71 -1.14 40.17
CA TRP A 143 -11.51 -1.85 38.91
C TRP A 143 -11.26 -0.89 37.74
N LEU A 144 -12.03 0.20 37.60
CA LEU A 144 -11.80 1.21 36.56
C LEU A 144 -10.44 1.88 36.71
N ARG A 145 -9.99 2.09 37.95
CA ARG A 145 -8.66 2.62 38.21
C ARG A 145 -7.56 1.66 37.79
N ILE A 146 -7.71 0.36 38.07
CA ILE A 146 -6.76 -0.66 37.64
C ILE A 146 -6.72 -0.74 36.11
N VAL A 147 -7.88 -0.74 35.44
CA VAL A 147 -7.95 -0.70 33.97
C VAL A 147 -7.21 0.51 33.42
N ALA A 148 -7.50 1.71 33.95
CA ALA A 148 -6.83 2.93 33.52
C ALA A 148 -5.32 2.89 33.75
N LEU A 149 -4.88 2.35 34.89
CA LEU A 149 -3.47 2.20 35.22
C LEU A 149 -2.77 1.25 34.24
N VAL A 150 -3.31 0.05 34.04
CA VAL A 150 -2.73 -0.96 33.13
C VAL A 150 -2.72 -0.43 31.70
N ALA A 151 -3.83 0.13 31.23
CA ALA A 151 -3.91 0.70 29.89
C ALA A 151 -2.93 1.85 29.69
N GLY A 152 -2.83 2.78 30.65
CA GLY A 152 -1.91 3.92 30.53
C GLY A 152 -0.44 3.54 30.62
N LEU A 153 -0.09 2.55 31.45
CA LEU A 153 1.28 2.01 31.50
C LEU A 153 1.64 1.27 30.21
N ALA A 154 0.70 0.50 29.65
CA ALA A 154 0.89 -0.19 28.38
C ALA A 154 1.00 0.81 27.21
N ASP A 155 0.15 1.84 27.17
CA ASP A 155 0.20 2.94 26.20
C ASP A 155 1.58 3.60 26.20
N THR A 156 2.04 4.02 27.39
CA THR A 156 3.35 4.67 27.56
C THR A 156 4.52 3.73 27.21
N ALA A 157 4.38 2.42 27.44
CA ALA A 157 5.38 1.43 27.06
C ALA A 157 5.44 1.20 25.55
N VAL A 158 4.28 1.18 24.87
CA VAL A 158 4.21 1.09 23.40
C VAL A 158 4.87 2.32 22.78
N ASP A 159 4.59 3.52 23.30
CA ASP A 159 5.24 4.76 22.85
C ASP A 159 6.76 4.72 23.09
N LEU A 160 7.22 4.25 24.25
CA LEU A 160 8.65 4.10 24.54
C LEU A 160 9.33 3.14 23.56
N VAL A 161 8.71 1.99 23.28
CA VAL A 161 9.21 1.01 22.31
C VAL A 161 9.26 1.61 20.91
N ALA A 162 8.24 2.37 20.51
CA ALA A 162 8.21 3.04 19.21
C ALA A 162 9.32 4.08 19.07
N ILE A 163 9.57 4.90 20.11
CA ILE A 163 10.64 5.90 20.14
C ILE A 163 12.01 5.23 20.02
N VAL A 164 12.26 4.16 20.78
CA VAL A 164 13.53 3.43 20.74
C VAL A 164 13.72 2.72 19.40
N ALA A 165 12.68 2.07 18.87
CA ALA A 165 12.72 1.43 17.56
C ALA A 165 13.07 2.44 16.47
N TYR A 166 12.43 3.62 16.47
CA TYR A 166 12.73 4.70 15.54
C TYR A 166 14.19 5.15 15.63
N GLY A 167 14.71 5.34 16.85
CA GLY A 167 16.12 5.66 17.09
C GLY A 167 17.11 4.59 16.60
N LEU A 168 16.67 3.34 16.50
CA LEU A 168 17.43 2.20 15.96
C LEU A 168 17.22 1.99 14.44
N GLY A 169 16.51 2.90 13.76
CA GLY A 169 16.19 2.77 12.33
C GLY A 169 15.15 1.70 12.02
N GLN A 170 14.40 1.24 13.02
CA GLN A 170 13.31 0.26 12.88
C GLN A 170 11.97 0.98 12.86
N TYR A 171 11.17 0.77 11.83
CA TYR A 171 9.82 1.34 11.74
C TYR A 171 8.78 0.28 12.10
N TRP A 172 8.19 0.37 13.29
CA TRP A 172 7.18 -0.58 13.77
C TRP A 172 5.78 0.03 13.68
N ASP A 173 4.88 -0.62 12.96
CA ASP A 173 3.48 -0.21 12.85
C ASP A 173 2.65 -0.75 14.04
N LEU A 174 2.89 -0.22 15.25
CA LEU A 174 2.07 -0.46 16.46
C LEU A 174 0.95 0.55 16.79
N PRO A 175 0.57 1.53 15.94
CA PRO A 175 -0.21 2.68 16.38
C PRO A 175 -1.66 2.38 16.75
N ARG A 176 -2.25 1.33 16.19
CA ARG A 176 -3.65 0.98 16.48
C ARG A 176 -3.81 0.55 17.94
N LEU A 177 -2.83 -0.18 18.45
CA LEU A 177 -2.83 -0.63 19.85
C LEU A 177 -2.69 0.57 20.79
N GLY A 178 -1.78 1.50 20.49
CA GLY A 178 -1.58 2.73 21.26
C GLY A 178 -2.87 3.52 21.45
N ASN A 179 -3.59 3.87 20.37
CA ASN A 179 -4.83 4.65 20.49
C ASN A 179 -5.90 4.00 21.38
N VAL A 180 -6.05 2.68 21.29
CA VAL A 180 -7.02 1.96 22.13
C VAL A 180 -6.59 2.00 23.59
N LEU A 181 -5.31 1.77 23.87
CA LEU A 181 -4.75 1.85 25.22
C LEU A 181 -4.86 3.26 25.81
N HIS A 182 -4.55 4.29 25.01
CA HIS A 182 -4.73 5.69 25.37
C HIS A 182 -6.19 6.01 25.75
N LEU A 183 -7.16 5.58 24.94
CA LEU A 183 -8.59 5.80 25.23
C LEU A 183 -9.04 5.08 26.51
N LEU A 184 -8.61 3.82 26.69
CA LEU A 184 -8.88 3.02 27.88
C LEU A 184 -8.26 3.63 29.14
N TRP A 185 -7.23 4.44 29.01
CA TRP A 185 -6.64 5.23 30.09
C TRP A 185 -7.37 6.56 30.32
N VAL A 186 -7.49 7.40 29.30
CA VAL A 186 -7.96 8.80 29.45
C VAL A 186 -9.43 8.86 29.83
N VAL A 187 -10.28 7.98 29.29
CA VAL A 187 -11.73 8.01 29.56
C VAL A 187 -12.05 7.78 31.04
N PRO A 188 -11.52 6.75 31.72
CA PRO A 188 -11.66 6.61 33.16
C PRO A 188 -11.10 7.79 33.97
N VAL A 189 -9.97 8.39 33.53
CA VAL A 189 -9.41 9.59 34.17
C VAL A 189 -10.39 10.75 34.10
N LEU A 190 -10.98 11.02 32.93
CA LEU A 190 -11.98 12.07 32.74
C LEU A 190 -13.26 11.81 33.56
N ILE A 191 -13.70 10.55 33.66
CA ILE A 191 -14.82 10.16 34.53
C ILE A 191 -14.49 10.45 36.00
N GLY A 192 -13.24 10.17 36.42
CA GLY A 192 -12.77 10.49 37.76
C GLY A 192 -12.70 11.98 38.03
N GLN A 193 -12.15 12.76 37.08
CA GLN A 193 -12.08 14.21 37.17
C GLN A 193 -13.47 14.84 37.29
N ALA A 194 -14.44 14.35 36.52
CA ALA A 194 -15.82 14.82 36.55
C ALA A 194 -16.52 14.55 37.89
N ARG A 195 -16.09 13.53 38.65
CA ARG A 195 -16.68 13.11 39.93
C ARG A 195 -16.01 13.74 41.16
N ASP A 196 -14.71 14.00 41.10
CA ASP A 196 -13.92 14.47 42.24
C ASP A 196 -14.29 15.89 42.69
N GLY A 197 -14.86 16.70 41.79
CA GLY A 197 -15.29 18.07 42.06
C GLY A 197 -14.14 19.11 42.06
N ARG A 198 -12.87 18.69 42.15
CA ARG A 198 -11.71 19.59 42.01
C ARG A 198 -11.58 20.21 40.62
N TRP A 199 -11.99 19.47 39.59
CA TRP A 199 -11.85 19.92 38.21
C TRP A 199 -13.13 20.58 37.70
N SER A 200 -12.96 21.66 36.95
CA SER A 200 -14.08 22.31 36.29
C SER A 200 -14.59 21.48 35.11
N ARG A 201 -15.86 21.66 34.77
CA ARG A 201 -16.48 21.02 33.60
C ARG A 201 -15.74 21.33 32.30
N ASP A 202 -15.17 22.51 32.19
CA ASP A 202 -14.44 22.94 31.00
C ASP A 202 -13.09 22.20 30.87
N THR A 203 -12.43 21.87 31.98
CA THR A 203 -11.22 21.04 31.96
C THR A 203 -11.56 19.63 31.49
N VAL A 204 -12.62 19.03 32.03
CA VAL A 204 -13.06 17.69 31.60
C VAL A 204 -13.50 17.70 30.13
N ARG A 205 -14.18 18.76 29.66
CA ARG A 205 -14.55 18.91 28.25
C ARG A 205 -13.33 19.01 27.33
N ALA A 206 -12.32 19.79 27.72
CA ALA A 206 -11.07 19.87 26.95
C ALA A 206 -10.42 18.49 26.81
N GLY A 207 -10.38 17.71 27.89
CA GLY A 207 -9.88 16.34 27.85
C GLY A 207 -10.76 15.38 27.04
N MET A 208 -12.09 15.54 27.07
CA MET A 208 -12.98 14.77 26.18
C MET A 208 -12.73 15.08 24.71
N VAL A 209 -12.53 16.36 24.35
CA VAL A 209 -12.18 16.75 22.98
C VAL A 209 -10.85 16.11 22.58
N ALA A 210 -9.83 16.17 23.43
CA ALA A 210 -8.55 15.51 23.20
C ALA A 210 -8.71 14.00 22.99
N ALA A 211 -9.50 13.31 23.82
CA ALA A 211 -9.75 11.87 23.69
C ALA A 211 -10.48 11.52 22.38
N VAL A 212 -11.49 12.31 21.97
CA VAL A 212 -12.19 12.10 20.70
C VAL A 212 -11.22 12.29 19.52
N LEU A 213 -10.37 13.32 19.57
CA LEU A 213 -9.36 13.55 18.54
C LEU A 213 -8.35 12.41 18.45
N ALA A 214 -7.92 11.86 19.59
CA ALA A 214 -7.06 10.68 19.63
C ALA A 214 -7.73 9.46 18.96
N SER A 215 -9.04 9.26 19.15
CA SER A 215 -9.80 8.16 18.52
C SER A 215 -9.92 8.28 17.00
N LEU A 216 -10.00 9.51 16.48
CA LEU A 216 -10.01 9.78 15.05
C LEU A 216 -8.63 9.58 14.41
N SER A 217 -7.59 9.53 15.23
CA SER A 217 -6.21 9.50 14.80
C SER A 217 -5.66 8.08 14.63
N SER A 218 -6.37 7.16 13.97
CA SER A 218 -5.76 5.87 13.61
C SER A 218 -4.53 6.15 12.74
N ARG A 219 -3.32 6.05 13.33
CA ARG A 219 -2.02 6.28 12.66
C ARG A 219 -1.79 5.29 11.49
N SER A 220 -2.72 4.39 11.20
CA SER A 220 -2.88 3.77 9.88
C SER A 220 -3.76 4.67 9.00
N PHE A 221 -3.18 5.65 8.32
CA PHE A 221 -3.88 6.35 7.25
C PHE A 221 -4.06 5.39 6.08
N MET A 222 -5.30 4.95 5.82
CA MET A 222 -5.73 4.66 4.45
C MET A 222 -6.95 5.52 4.13
N ILE A 223 -6.70 6.45 3.21
CA ILE A 223 -7.52 6.86 2.07
C ILE A 223 -8.98 7.24 2.37
N VAL A 224 -9.18 8.52 2.71
CA VAL A 224 -10.34 9.28 2.23
C VAL A 224 -9.76 10.28 1.22
N GLY A 225 -9.85 9.96 -0.07
CA GLY A 225 -9.32 10.79 -1.14
C GLY A 225 -10.22 12.01 -1.39
N PHE A 226 -9.62 13.18 -1.58
CA PHE A 226 -10.28 14.39 -2.10
C PHE A 226 -9.51 14.88 -3.33
N GLY A 227 -10.02 14.71 -4.55
CA GLY A 227 -9.31 15.11 -5.77
C GLY A 227 -8.75 16.54 -5.71
N GLY A 228 -7.42 16.66 -5.72
CA GLY A 228 -6.67 17.92 -5.63
C GLY A 228 -5.20 17.69 -5.29
N ILE A 229 -4.33 18.59 -5.77
CA ILE A 229 -2.85 18.52 -5.88
C ILE A 229 -2.13 18.40 -4.50
N ALA A 230 -2.85 18.34 -3.38
CA ALA A 230 -2.27 18.24 -2.05
C ALA A 230 -2.47 16.83 -1.46
N ASP A 231 -1.39 16.22 -0.97
CA ASP A 231 -1.41 14.93 -0.28
C ASP A 231 -2.33 14.97 0.96
N HIS A 232 -3.37 14.15 0.97
CA HIS A 232 -4.45 14.15 1.98
C HIS A 232 -3.96 13.74 3.36
N GLY A 233 -2.99 12.82 3.39
CA GLY A 233 -2.35 12.41 4.64
C GLY A 233 -1.79 13.63 5.35
N THR A 234 -1.17 14.52 4.57
CA THR A 234 -0.59 15.77 5.03
C THR A 234 -1.66 16.76 5.55
N VAL A 235 -2.79 16.96 4.87
CA VAL A 235 -3.86 17.86 5.40
C VAL A 235 -4.48 17.34 6.71
N ILE A 236 -4.72 16.03 6.81
CA ILE A 236 -5.29 15.45 8.04
C ILE A 236 -4.29 15.52 9.19
N LEU A 237 -3.00 15.24 8.92
CA LEU A 237 -1.92 15.45 9.87
C LEU A 237 -1.88 16.92 10.33
N MET A 238 -2.06 17.88 9.43
CA MET A 238 -2.08 19.30 9.75
C MET A 238 -3.23 19.66 10.70
N VAL A 239 -4.46 19.23 10.37
CA VAL A 239 -5.64 19.45 11.22
C VAL A 239 -5.46 18.77 12.58
N ARG A 240 -4.88 17.57 12.61
CA ARG A 240 -4.54 16.88 13.86
C ARG A 240 -3.55 17.68 14.68
N THR A 241 -2.46 18.17 14.10
CA THR A 241 -1.46 19.00 14.78
C THR A 241 -2.10 20.23 15.39
N ILE A 242 -2.96 20.93 14.63
CA ILE A 242 -3.72 22.09 15.12
C ILE A 242 -4.61 21.71 16.32
N LEU A 243 -5.29 20.57 16.26
CA LEU A 243 -6.24 20.15 17.29
C LEU A 243 -5.57 19.48 18.50
N SER A 244 -4.32 19.04 18.38
CA SER A 244 -3.53 18.46 19.48
C SER A 244 -3.40 19.40 20.68
N VAL A 245 -3.53 20.72 20.47
CA VAL A 245 -3.51 21.74 21.52
C VAL A 245 -4.53 21.49 22.64
N PHE A 246 -5.63 20.79 22.37
CA PHE A 246 -6.63 20.45 23.39
C PHE A 246 -6.08 19.53 24.48
N GLU A 247 -5.12 18.67 24.16
CA GLU A 247 -4.44 17.82 25.15
C GLU A 247 -3.55 18.66 26.06
N LEU A 248 -2.76 19.57 25.49
CA LEU A 248 -1.94 20.53 26.25
C LEU A 248 -2.79 21.42 27.16
N ILE A 249 -3.93 21.90 26.65
CA ILE A 249 -4.90 22.67 27.44
C ILE A 249 -5.44 21.83 28.58
N TRP A 250 -5.84 20.58 28.33
CA TRP A 250 -6.35 19.69 29.36
C TRP A 250 -5.31 19.45 30.46
N MET A 251 -4.06 19.16 30.10
CA MET A 251 -2.96 18.97 31.05
C MET A 251 -2.70 20.24 31.87
N ALA A 252 -2.55 21.39 31.21
CA ALA A 252 -2.28 22.65 31.88
C ALA A 252 -3.43 23.05 32.83
N ARG A 253 -4.68 22.93 32.37
CA ARG A 253 -5.85 23.22 33.21
C ARG A 253 -5.99 22.26 34.38
N THR A 254 -5.72 20.98 34.17
CA THR A 254 -5.67 19.99 35.24
C THR A 254 -4.63 20.42 36.30
N ALA A 255 -3.42 20.80 35.88
CA ALA A 255 -2.38 21.28 36.78
C ALA A 255 -2.76 22.58 37.52
N HIS A 256 -3.46 23.50 36.85
CA HIS A 256 -3.96 24.75 37.45
C HIS A 256 -5.00 24.51 38.53
N GLU A 257 -5.96 23.61 38.26
CA GLU A 257 -7.11 23.36 39.13
C GLU A 257 -6.75 22.49 40.33
N LEU A 258 -5.74 21.61 40.22
CA LEU A 258 -5.19 20.86 41.35
C LEU A 258 -4.66 21.76 42.48
N ALA A 259 -4.36 23.03 42.21
CA ALA A 259 -3.94 24.03 43.19
C ALA A 259 -4.91 25.20 43.35
N GLY A 260 -6.11 25.08 42.78
CA GLY A 260 -7.18 26.05 42.98
C GLY A 260 -7.78 25.91 44.38
N PRO A 261 -8.31 26.99 44.96
CA PRO A 261 -9.13 26.86 46.16
C PRO A 261 -10.26 25.85 45.88
N PRO A 262 -10.61 24.99 46.86
CA PRO A 262 -11.72 24.07 46.68
C PRO A 262 -12.94 24.90 46.25
N PRO A 263 -13.72 24.42 45.27
CA PRO A 263 -14.92 25.15 44.87
C PRO A 263 -15.75 25.38 46.12
N GLU A 264 -16.08 26.64 46.41
CA GLU A 264 -17.01 26.95 47.49
C GLU A 264 -18.22 26.03 47.30
N PRO A 265 -18.62 25.25 48.32
CA PRO A 265 -19.79 24.41 48.21
C PRO A 265 -20.93 25.34 47.84
N SER A 266 -21.37 25.26 46.58
CA SER A 266 -22.39 26.16 46.06
C SER A 266 -23.56 26.04 47.01
N THR A 267 -23.81 27.08 47.81
CA THR A 267 -24.99 27.14 48.65
C THR A 267 -26.13 27.02 47.65
N ARG A 268 -26.78 25.85 47.63
CA ARG A 268 -27.92 25.56 46.78
C ARG A 268 -29.08 26.42 47.28
N ARG A 269 -28.99 27.74 47.10
CA ARG A 269 -30.16 28.57 46.91
C ARG A 269 -30.83 28.03 45.66
N GLY A 270 -32.14 27.84 45.71
CA GLY A 270 -32.97 27.33 44.63
C GLY A 270 -32.98 28.28 43.43
N GLU A 271 -31.82 28.46 42.79
CA GLU A 271 -31.68 29.12 41.51
C GLU A 271 -32.34 28.24 40.47
N ARG A 272 -33.48 28.74 39.99
CA ARG A 272 -34.15 28.32 38.78
C ARG A 272 -33.12 27.86 37.76
N ALA A 273 -33.29 26.61 37.30
CA ALA A 273 -32.43 25.91 36.36
C ALA A 273 -31.68 26.87 35.43
N ALA A 274 -30.42 27.12 35.76
CA ALA A 274 -29.53 27.95 34.97
C ALA A 274 -29.66 27.53 33.50
N VAL A 275 -29.82 28.52 32.62
CA VAL A 275 -29.95 28.36 31.17
C VAL A 275 -28.84 27.40 30.72
N ARG A 276 -29.24 26.15 30.46
CA ARG A 276 -28.32 25.06 30.12
C ARG A 276 -27.59 25.41 28.83
N PRO A 277 -26.32 24.98 28.67
CA PRO A 277 -25.47 25.41 27.58
C PRO A 277 -26.02 24.89 26.23
N TRP A 278 -26.78 25.75 25.57
CA TRP A 278 -27.17 25.65 24.17
C TRP A 278 -26.08 25.15 23.22
N PRO A 279 -24.78 25.53 23.36
CA PRO A 279 -23.74 25.06 22.43
C PRO A 279 -23.60 23.53 22.34
N LEU A 280 -23.76 22.79 23.44
CA LEU A 280 -23.64 21.32 23.38
C LEU A 280 -24.86 20.65 22.77
N ALA A 281 -26.03 21.28 22.92
CA ALA A 281 -27.24 20.82 22.25
C ALA A 281 -27.15 21.08 20.75
N ALA A 282 -26.55 22.19 20.33
CA ALA A 282 -26.25 22.48 18.93
C ALA A 282 -25.30 21.43 18.33
N VAL A 283 -24.25 21.01 19.05
CA VAL A 283 -23.35 19.92 18.59
C VAL A 283 -24.11 18.62 18.33
N ALA A 284 -25.03 18.22 19.22
CA ALA A 284 -25.85 17.03 19.01
C ALA A 284 -26.72 17.14 17.75
N VAL A 285 -27.19 18.33 17.40
CA VAL A 285 -27.98 18.58 16.18
C VAL A 285 -27.09 18.57 14.93
N VAL A 286 -25.92 19.21 14.99
CA VAL A 286 -25.01 19.34 13.84
C VAL A 286 -24.42 18.00 13.44
N LEU A 287 -24.09 17.12 14.39
CA LEU A 287 -23.43 15.83 14.13
C LEU A 287 -24.15 14.98 13.07
N PRO A 288 -25.45 14.68 13.17
CA PRO A 288 -26.17 13.95 12.12
C PRO A 288 -26.42 14.78 10.84
N SER A 289 -26.30 16.11 10.91
CA SER A 289 -26.53 17.00 9.76
C SER A 289 -25.36 17.00 8.79
N VAL A 290 -24.13 16.89 9.28
CA VAL A 290 -22.91 16.89 8.45
C VAL A 290 -22.95 15.76 7.42
N PRO A 291 -23.16 14.49 7.79
CA PRO A 291 -23.14 13.43 6.81
C PRO A 291 -24.37 13.47 5.88
N ALA A 292 -25.51 13.96 6.37
CA ALA A 292 -26.69 14.22 5.55
C ALA A 292 -26.43 15.26 4.46
N ALA A 293 -25.81 16.39 4.83
CA ALA A 293 -25.52 17.47 3.91
C ALA A 293 -24.53 17.06 2.82
N VAL A 294 -23.53 16.24 3.17
CA VAL A 294 -22.56 15.70 2.21
C VAL A 294 -23.24 14.73 1.24
N ASN A 295 -24.02 13.76 1.75
CA ASN A 295 -24.75 12.81 0.90
C ASN A 295 -25.75 13.54 -0.03
N LEU A 296 -26.50 14.52 0.49
CA LEU A 296 -27.42 15.34 -0.31
C LEU A 296 -26.71 16.19 -1.37
N ALA A 297 -25.55 16.76 -1.06
CA ALA A 297 -24.75 17.52 -2.03
C ALA A 297 -24.25 16.65 -3.19
N GLN A 298 -24.20 15.33 -2.99
CA GLN A 298 -23.86 14.32 -3.99
C GLN A 298 -25.07 13.67 -4.64
N GLY A 299 -26.29 14.15 -4.36
CA GLY A 299 -27.52 13.57 -4.91
C GLY A 299 -27.89 12.22 -4.30
N MET A 300 -27.31 11.83 -3.17
CA MET A 300 -27.62 10.58 -2.46
C MET A 300 -28.52 10.87 -1.26
N PRO A 301 -29.84 10.63 -1.35
CA PRO A 301 -30.75 10.89 -0.22
C PRO A 301 -30.77 9.76 0.81
N PHE A 302 -30.00 8.69 0.62
CA PHE A 302 -30.02 7.47 1.43
C PHE A 302 -28.91 7.47 2.50
N TRP A 303 -29.13 6.71 3.58
CA TRP A 303 -28.17 6.57 4.67
C TRP A 303 -27.35 5.28 4.55
N ILE A 304 -28.03 4.15 4.39
CA ILE A 304 -27.45 2.82 4.23
C ILE A 304 -27.58 2.34 2.78
N GLY A 305 -28.67 2.69 2.11
CA GLY A 305 -29.03 2.15 0.80
C GLY A 305 -29.57 0.71 0.88
N PRO A 306 -29.93 0.11 -0.26
CA PRO A 306 -30.53 -1.22 -0.33
C PRO A 306 -29.47 -2.33 -0.22
N ARG A 307 -28.76 -2.38 0.92
CA ARG A 307 -27.57 -3.23 1.10
C ARG A 307 -27.59 -3.98 2.43
N GLY A 308 -26.81 -5.06 2.48
CA GLY A 308 -26.55 -5.89 3.66
C GLY A 308 -27.79 -6.54 4.30
N ALA A 309 -27.57 -7.17 5.46
CA ALA A 309 -28.55 -8.05 6.09
C ALA A 309 -29.81 -7.31 6.57
N VAL A 310 -29.73 -6.02 6.89
CA VAL A 310 -30.89 -5.26 7.35
C VAL A 310 -31.84 -4.99 6.19
N ASP A 311 -31.35 -4.53 5.04
CA ASP A 311 -32.18 -4.36 3.86
C ASP A 311 -32.73 -5.70 3.37
N MET A 312 -31.88 -6.72 3.28
CA MET A 312 -32.28 -8.09 2.90
C MET A 312 -33.39 -8.62 3.81
N PHE A 313 -33.30 -8.40 5.12
CA PHE A 313 -34.35 -8.77 6.07
C PHE A 313 -35.69 -8.07 5.74
N PHE A 314 -35.69 -6.76 5.48
CA PHE A 314 -36.91 -6.05 5.14
C PHE A 314 -37.42 -6.38 3.73
N ARG A 315 -36.55 -6.70 2.78
CA ARG A 315 -36.94 -6.98 1.40
C ARG A 315 -37.42 -8.40 1.19
N GLU A 316 -36.74 -9.38 1.78
CA GLU A 316 -36.99 -10.81 1.55
C GLU A 316 -37.85 -11.45 2.63
N TYR A 317 -37.65 -11.07 3.89
CA TYR A 317 -38.28 -11.73 5.03
C TYR A 317 -39.45 -10.94 5.61
N SER A 318 -39.68 -9.71 5.15
CA SER A 318 -40.77 -8.85 5.61
C SER A 318 -41.81 -8.62 4.52
N SER A 319 -43.02 -8.24 4.93
CA SER A 319 -44.08 -7.88 3.99
C SER A 319 -43.67 -6.68 3.12
N TYR A 320 -44.07 -6.64 1.85
CA TYR A 320 -43.87 -5.49 0.96
C TYR A 320 -44.05 -4.08 1.60
N PRO A 321 -45.12 -3.80 2.39
CA PRO A 321 -45.26 -2.50 3.05
C PRO A 321 -44.17 -2.20 4.09
N ALA A 322 -43.58 -3.22 4.72
CA ALA A 322 -42.46 -3.05 5.63
C ALA A 322 -41.15 -2.75 4.89
N GLY A 323 -40.96 -3.32 3.68
CA GLY A 323 -39.89 -2.91 2.77
C GLY A 323 -40.00 -1.43 2.35
N LEU A 324 -41.20 -0.98 1.95
CA LEU A 324 -41.44 0.44 1.63
C LEU A 324 -41.22 1.36 2.83
N ALA A 325 -41.64 0.93 4.02
CA ALA A 325 -41.41 1.68 5.25
C ALA A 325 -39.90 1.77 5.58
N TRP A 326 -39.13 0.71 5.33
CA TRP A 326 -37.68 0.71 5.51
C TRP A 326 -36.99 1.71 4.55
N VAL A 327 -37.35 1.69 3.26
CA VAL A 327 -36.83 2.66 2.28
C VAL A 327 -37.15 4.09 2.71
N ALA A 328 -38.37 4.35 3.20
CA ALA A 328 -38.74 5.67 3.71
C ALA A 328 -37.90 6.07 4.94
N VAL A 329 -37.61 5.13 5.85
CA VAL A 329 -36.73 5.37 7.01
C VAL A 329 -35.31 5.67 6.55
N ASP A 330 -34.77 4.90 5.62
CA ASP A 330 -33.41 5.06 5.11
C ASP A 330 -33.22 6.43 4.44
N VAL A 331 -34.18 6.84 3.60
CA VAL A 331 -34.24 8.18 3.02
C VAL A 331 -34.34 9.25 4.09
N LEU A 332 -35.25 9.10 5.06
CA LEU A 332 -35.41 10.09 6.13
C LEU A 332 -34.11 10.27 6.95
N VAL A 333 -33.38 9.20 7.22
CA VAL A 333 -32.09 9.28 7.90
C VAL A 333 -31.03 9.94 7.01
N GLY A 334 -30.98 9.58 5.73
CA GLY A 334 -30.05 10.13 4.74
C GLY A 334 -30.25 11.62 4.45
N VAL A 335 -31.48 12.13 4.50
CA VAL A 335 -31.79 13.57 4.35
C VAL A 335 -31.65 14.37 5.65
N GLY A 336 -31.26 13.74 6.76
CA GLY A 336 -30.95 14.43 8.01
C GLY A 336 -32.12 14.58 9.00
N ALA A 337 -33.21 13.82 8.88
CA ALA A 337 -34.29 13.80 9.89
C ALA A 337 -33.81 13.56 11.34
N PRO A 338 -32.74 12.78 11.62
CA PRO A 338 -32.21 12.64 12.96
C PRO A 338 -31.79 13.97 13.61
N ALA A 339 -31.26 14.93 12.84
CA ALA A 339 -30.89 16.24 13.35
C ALA A 339 -32.12 17.04 13.81
N VAL A 340 -33.20 16.99 13.02
CA VAL A 340 -34.50 17.61 13.37
C VAL A 340 -35.09 16.96 14.62
N LEU A 341 -35.02 15.63 14.72
CA LEU A 341 -35.47 14.87 15.89
C LEU A 341 -34.72 15.31 17.16
N VAL A 342 -33.39 15.45 17.06
CA VAL A 342 -32.53 15.95 18.14
C VAL A 342 -32.92 17.37 18.53
N LEU A 343 -33.12 18.26 17.55
CA LEU A 343 -33.51 19.65 17.79
C LEU A 343 -34.86 19.75 18.51
N VAL A 344 -35.87 18.99 18.07
CA VAL A 344 -37.19 18.92 18.72
C VAL A 344 -37.07 18.39 20.15
N ALA A 345 -36.22 17.38 20.39
CA ALA A 345 -35.94 16.86 21.72
C ALA A 345 -35.32 17.88 22.67
N VAL A 346 -34.36 18.65 22.16
CA VAL A 346 -33.68 19.73 22.87
C VAL A 346 -34.64 20.88 23.19
N ILE A 347 -35.52 21.26 22.25
CA ILE A 347 -36.49 22.36 22.41
C ILE A 347 -37.63 21.98 23.35
N ARG A 348 -38.29 20.84 23.10
CA ARG A 348 -39.47 20.42 23.88
C ARG A 348 -39.12 19.88 25.26
N ARG A 349 -37.88 19.39 25.45
CA ARG A 349 -37.34 18.91 26.74
C ARG A 349 -38.21 17.86 27.46
N SER A 350 -39.11 17.19 26.74
CA SER A 350 -39.89 16.09 27.29
C SER A 350 -38.97 14.90 27.54
N ARG A 351 -38.98 14.36 28.76
CA ARG A 351 -38.18 13.18 29.11
C ARG A 351 -38.48 11.99 28.19
N ARG A 352 -39.76 11.80 27.82
CA ARG A 352 -40.17 10.73 26.90
C ARG A 352 -39.57 10.97 25.51
N LEU A 353 -39.62 12.21 25.03
CA LEU A 353 -39.12 12.56 23.71
C LEU A 353 -37.58 12.43 23.64
N LEU A 354 -36.85 12.93 24.64
CA LEU A 354 -35.40 12.75 24.75
C LEU A 354 -34.97 11.28 24.82
N THR A 355 -35.68 10.47 25.61
CA THR A 355 -35.37 9.03 25.72
C THR A 355 -35.66 8.31 24.39
N GLY A 356 -36.76 8.65 23.73
CA GLY A 356 -37.12 8.13 22.41
C GLY A 356 -36.10 8.51 21.34
N THR A 357 -35.65 9.77 21.31
CA THR A 357 -34.60 10.25 20.40
C THR A 357 -33.27 9.53 20.60
N ILE A 358 -32.81 9.38 21.85
CA ILE A 358 -31.57 8.64 22.15
C ILE A 358 -31.68 7.19 21.67
N LEU A 359 -32.80 6.52 21.95
CA LEU A 359 -33.02 5.14 21.52
C LEU A 359 -33.03 5.02 19.99
N PHE A 360 -33.75 5.91 19.31
CA PHE A 360 -33.81 5.94 17.84
C PHE A 360 -32.42 6.10 17.22
N LEU A 361 -31.63 7.07 17.69
CA LEU A 361 -30.28 7.31 17.18
C LEU A 361 -29.35 6.11 17.39
N LEU A 362 -29.45 5.42 18.54
CA LEU A 362 -28.65 4.22 18.81
C LEU A 362 -29.09 3.03 17.95
N LEU A 363 -30.40 2.85 17.74
CA LEU A 363 -30.93 1.79 16.87
C LEU A 363 -30.53 2.03 15.41
N ALA A 364 -30.60 3.28 14.95
CA ALA A 364 -30.11 3.65 13.64
C ALA A 364 -28.60 3.37 13.56
N ALA A 365 -27.78 3.91 14.47
CA ALA A 365 -26.35 3.61 14.47
C ALA A 365 -26.02 2.11 14.44
N ALA A 366 -26.77 1.28 15.19
CA ALA A 366 -26.60 -0.17 15.17
C ALA A 366 -26.99 -0.79 13.82
N ALA A 367 -28.09 -0.38 13.21
CA ALA A 367 -28.53 -0.88 11.91
C ALA A 367 -27.55 -0.51 10.78
N GLY A 368 -26.97 0.69 10.80
CA GLY A 368 -25.95 1.08 9.82
C GLY A 368 -24.64 0.31 9.97
N VAL A 369 -24.23 0.00 11.21
CA VAL A 369 -23.09 -0.90 11.48
C VAL A 369 -23.36 -2.32 11.00
N VAL A 370 -24.50 -2.90 11.38
CA VAL A 370 -24.85 -4.28 10.96
C VAL A 370 -24.88 -4.36 9.44
N THR A 371 -25.44 -3.36 8.77
CA THR A 371 -25.51 -3.35 7.32
C THR A 371 -24.13 -3.27 6.68
N ALA A 372 -23.28 -2.34 7.12
CA ALA A 372 -21.92 -2.23 6.60
C ALA A 372 -21.13 -3.53 6.77
N LEU A 373 -21.26 -4.18 7.94
CA LEU A 373 -20.56 -5.44 8.24
C LEU A 373 -21.11 -6.66 7.48
N THR A 374 -22.31 -6.57 6.92
CA THR A 374 -22.99 -7.71 6.24
C THR A 374 -23.20 -7.46 4.76
N ALA A 375 -22.87 -6.27 4.25
CA ALA A 375 -22.85 -5.99 2.83
C ALA A 375 -21.77 -6.87 2.19
N ARG A 376 -22.20 -7.83 1.35
CA ARG A 376 -21.28 -8.61 0.53
C ARG A 376 -20.91 -7.79 -0.71
N PRO A 377 -19.62 -7.73 -1.08
CA PRO A 377 -19.19 -6.93 -2.22
C PRO A 377 -19.82 -7.29 -3.58
N GLU A 378 -20.25 -8.54 -3.84
CA GLU A 378 -20.21 -8.99 -5.26
C GLU A 378 -21.34 -9.83 -5.88
N GLU A 379 -22.31 -10.44 -5.19
CA GLU A 379 -23.09 -11.50 -5.89
C GLU A 379 -24.45 -11.12 -6.53
N ASP A 380 -25.17 -10.08 -6.08
CA ASP A 380 -26.60 -9.92 -6.49
C ASP A 380 -26.91 -8.76 -7.45
N TRP A 381 -25.94 -7.93 -7.83
CA TRP A 381 -26.21 -6.72 -8.61
C TRP A 381 -26.47 -6.96 -10.11
N GLN A 382 -26.16 -8.17 -10.60
CA GLN A 382 -26.32 -8.54 -12.02
C GLN A 382 -27.73 -8.97 -12.41
N VAL A 383 -28.65 -9.18 -11.46
CA VAL A 383 -29.93 -9.88 -11.72
C VAL A 383 -31.04 -8.96 -12.25
N VAL A 384 -30.85 -7.64 -12.34
CA VAL A 384 -31.89 -6.74 -12.88
C VAL A 384 -31.33 -5.81 -13.98
N PRO A 385 -31.37 -6.24 -15.26
CA PRO A 385 -30.71 -5.57 -16.39
C PRO A 385 -31.26 -4.19 -16.77
N GLU A 386 -32.55 -3.92 -16.54
CA GLU A 386 -33.24 -2.77 -17.18
C GLU A 386 -33.06 -1.41 -16.50
N MET A 387 -32.31 -1.30 -15.40
CA MET A 387 -32.11 0.00 -14.72
C MET A 387 -30.63 0.32 -14.44
N ALA A 388 -29.68 -0.28 -15.16
CA ALA A 388 -28.25 -0.07 -14.92
C ALA A 388 -27.80 1.40 -15.12
N GLU A 389 -28.35 2.10 -16.12
CA GLU A 389 -27.97 3.50 -16.43
C GLU A 389 -28.54 4.52 -15.42
N GLU A 390 -29.76 4.31 -14.90
CA GLU A 390 -30.32 5.17 -13.84
C GLU A 390 -29.83 4.78 -12.43
N ARG A 391 -29.33 3.55 -12.21
CA ARG A 391 -28.82 3.06 -10.92
C ARG A 391 -27.37 3.47 -10.61
N LEU A 392 -26.56 3.78 -11.61
CA LEU A 392 -25.21 4.33 -11.43
C LEU A 392 -25.22 5.67 -10.69
N ALA A 393 -26.35 6.40 -10.71
CA ALA A 393 -26.54 7.61 -9.92
C ALA A 393 -26.85 7.33 -8.44
N VAL A 394 -27.26 6.10 -8.08
CA VAL A 394 -27.79 5.82 -6.73
C VAL A 394 -26.72 5.32 -5.77
N TYR A 395 -25.74 4.50 -6.20
CA TYR A 395 -24.52 4.19 -5.43
C TYR A 395 -23.48 3.51 -6.35
N PRO A 396 -22.43 4.19 -6.86
CA PRO A 396 -21.34 3.49 -7.53
C PRO A 396 -20.61 2.59 -6.52
N ASP A 397 -20.31 1.36 -6.93
CA ASP A 397 -19.60 0.36 -6.14
C ASP A 397 -18.18 0.81 -5.73
N GLY A 398 -17.74 1.95 -6.26
CA GLY A 398 -16.48 2.63 -5.99
C GLY A 398 -16.53 3.77 -4.98
N GLN A 399 -17.33 3.74 -3.90
CA GLN A 399 -17.13 4.73 -2.82
C GLN A 399 -15.70 4.69 -2.19
N PHE A 400 -14.91 3.65 -2.51
CA PHE A 400 -13.47 3.56 -2.23
C PHE A 400 -12.60 3.18 -3.45
N GLY A 401 -13.19 3.05 -4.63
CA GLY A 401 -12.47 2.77 -5.88
C GLY A 401 -12.52 4.02 -6.75
N GLY A 402 -11.36 4.49 -7.24
CA GLY A 402 -11.34 5.61 -8.18
C GLY A 402 -12.32 5.36 -9.32
N GLY A 403 -13.25 6.30 -9.54
CA GLY A 403 -14.12 6.23 -10.72
C GLY A 403 -13.28 6.18 -11.99
N LEU A 404 -13.84 5.60 -13.06
CA LEU A 404 -13.21 5.42 -14.38
C LEU A 404 -12.65 6.72 -15.02
N ASP A 405 -12.97 7.89 -14.46
CA ASP A 405 -12.53 9.21 -14.92
C ASP A 405 -11.56 9.90 -13.94
N GLY A 406 -11.08 9.22 -12.89
CA GLY A 406 -10.31 9.84 -11.80
C GLY A 406 -11.10 10.81 -10.92
N GLN A 407 -12.39 11.05 -11.22
CA GLN A 407 -13.30 11.76 -10.33
C GLN A 407 -13.87 10.81 -9.28
N LEU A 408 -13.60 11.13 -8.02
CA LEU A 408 -14.17 10.43 -6.87
C LEU A 408 -15.66 10.79 -6.75
N VAL A 409 -16.53 9.78 -6.87
CA VAL A 409 -17.91 9.91 -6.43
C VAL A 409 -17.90 9.71 -4.92
N PHE A 410 -17.84 10.82 -4.19
CA PHE A 410 -17.90 10.79 -2.73
C PHE A 410 -19.25 10.24 -2.27
N GLY A 411 -19.22 9.39 -1.25
CA GLY A 411 -20.29 9.19 -0.29
C GLY A 411 -19.69 8.96 1.08
N LEU A 412 -20.30 9.49 2.13
CA LEU A 412 -19.86 9.15 3.48
C LEU A 412 -20.32 7.74 3.79
N SER A 413 -19.40 6.89 4.24
CA SER A 413 -19.73 5.51 4.53
C SER A 413 -20.87 5.41 5.55
N PRO A 414 -21.74 4.39 5.45
CA PRO A 414 -22.81 4.17 6.43
C PRO A 414 -22.30 4.11 7.87
N LEU A 415 -21.03 3.75 8.06
CA LEU A 415 -20.32 3.73 9.34
C LEU A 415 -20.07 5.12 9.92
N TRP A 416 -19.62 6.09 9.11
CA TRP A 416 -19.47 7.48 9.53
C TRP A 416 -20.79 8.07 10.00
N TYR A 417 -21.84 7.80 9.22
CA TYR A 417 -23.20 8.20 9.54
C TYR A 417 -23.66 7.57 10.87
N SER A 418 -23.40 6.27 11.05
CA SER A 418 -23.71 5.55 12.29
C SER A 418 -22.95 6.09 13.50
N ALA A 419 -21.67 6.44 13.33
CA ALA A 419 -20.86 7.06 14.37
C ALA A 419 -21.42 8.43 14.77
N ALA A 420 -21.80 9.28 13.80
CA ALA A 420 -22.40 10.59 14.06
C ALA A 420 -23.72 10.47 14.86
N LEU A 421 -24.57 9.51 14.51
CA LEU A 421 -25.81 9.22 15.22
C LEU A 421 -25.55 8.74 16.66
N ALA A 422 -24.59 7.82 16.85
CA ALA A 422 -24.22 7.31 18.17
C ALA A 422 -23.63 8.40 19.08
N VAL A 423 -22.74 9.25 18.56
CA VAL A 423 -22.15 10.37 19.31
C VAL A 423 -23.23 11.39 19.68
N SER A 424 -24.14 11.71 18.75
CA SER A 424 -25.29 12.59 19.06
C SER A 424 -26.16 12.03 20.19
N ALA A 425 -26.44 10.72 20.16
CA ALA A 425 -27.17 10.02 21.21
C ALA A 425 -26.47 10.11 22.58
N LEU A 426 -25.15 9.91 22.59
CA LEU A 426 -24.32 10.01 23.79
C LEU A 426 -24.34 11.44 24.35
N VAL A 427 -24.21 12.47 23.50
CA VAL A 427 -24.25 13.88 23.91
C VAL A 427 -25.62 14.20 24.52
N LEU A 428 -26.72 13.82 23.87
CA LEU A 428 -28.07 13.99 24.42
C LEU A 428 -28.24 13.29 25.76
N PHE A 429 -27.72 12.06 25.88
CA PHE A 429 -27.76 11.30 27.12
C PHE A 429 -27.00 12.03 28.23
N LEU A 430 -25.77 12.49 27.98
CA LEU A 430 -24.95 13.20 28.97
C LEU A 430 -25.56 14.55 29.38
N LEU A 431 -26.19 15.25 28.44
CA LEU A 431 -26.82 16.55 28.70
C LEU A 431 -28.13 16.42 29.48
N TYR A 432 -28.95 15.41 29.16
CA TYR A 432 -30.35 15.38 29.61
C TYR A 432 -30.73 14.18 30.50
N ALA A 433 -29.88 13.15 30.63
CA ALA A 433 -30.09 12.15 31.65
C ALA A 433 -30.00 12.82 33.04
N ALA A 434 -31.10 12.78 33.78
CA ALA A 434 -31.19 13.35 35.11
C ALA A 434 -30.07 12.79 36.02
N PRO A 435 -29.57 13.57 37.01
CA PRO A 435 -28.63 13.05 37.98
C PRO A 435 -29.20 11.79 38.65
N PRO A 436 -28.39 10.74 38.83
CA PRO A 436 -28.87 9.44 39.22
C PRO A 436 -29.30 9.43 40.69
N ALA A 437 -30.57 9.74 40.95
CA ALA A 437 -31.24 9.20 42.11
C ALA A 437 -31.66 7.77 41.77
N ALA A 438 -30.98 6.79 42.36
CA ALA A 438 -31.27 5.34 42.36
C ALA A 438 -30.99 4.51 41.08
N ARG A 439 -29.84 3.79 41.13
CA ARG A 439 -29.49 2.42 40.66
C ARG A 439 -29.86 1.92 39.25
N ARG A 440 -30.79 2.50 38.49
CA ARG A 440 -31.17 2.01 37.13
C ARG A 440 -30.24 2.47 36.00
N GLY A 441 -29.34 3.42 36.24
CA GLY A 441 -28.46 4.00 35.20
C GLY A 441 -27.29 3.14 34.72
N ARG A 442 -26.95 2.04 35.41
CA ARG A 442 -25.76 1.22 35.07
C ARG A 442 -25.90 0.45 33.75
N ARG A 443 -27.09 -0.05 33.42
CA ARG A 443 -27.30 -0.86 32.19
C ARG A 443 -27.28 0.00 30.93
N VAL A 444 -27.86 1.20 30.98
CA VAL A 444 -27.89 2.12 29.83
C VAL A 444 -26.50 2.70 29.55
N PHE A 445 -25.74 3.03 30.60
CA PHE A 445 -24.35 3.48 30.45
C PHE A 445 -23.43 2.38 29.93
N ALA A 446 -23.62 1.14 30.39
CA ALA A 446 -22.86 -0.02 29.90
C ALA A 446 -23.19 -0.32 28.43
N MET A 447 -24.45 -0.22 28.00
CA MET A 447 -24.81 -0.39 26.59
C MET A 447 -24.21 0.73 25.73
N ALA A 448 -24.39 2.01 26.10
CA ALA A 448 -23.85 3.12 25.33
C ALA A 448 -22.32 3.07 25.21
N LEU A 449 -21.64 2.66 26.28
CA LEU A 449 -20.19 2.44 26.27
C LEU A 449 -19.81 1.22 25.41
N ALA A 450 -20.54 0.10 25.51
CA ALA A 450 -20.29 -1.07 24.68
C ALA A 450 -20.52 -0.79 23.18
N THR A 451 -21.54 -0.01 22.84
CA THR A 451 -21.80 0.42 21.45
C THR A 451 -20.71 1.37 20.97
N ALA A 452 -20.27 2.34 21.80
CA ALA A 452 -19.17 3.22 21.45
C ALA A 452 -17.83 2.47 21.30
N VAL A 453 -17.55 1.49 22.16
CA VAL A 453 -16.37 0.62 22.06
C VAL A 453 -16.45 -0.26 20.83
N ALA A 454 -17.59 -0.88 20.54
CA ALA A 454 -17.80 -1.65 19.31
C ALA A 454 -17.57 -0.78 18.07
N LEU A 455 -18.07 0.47 18.07
CA LEU A 455 -17.88 1.46 16.99
C LEU A 455 -16.42 1.86 16.77
N ILE A 456 -15.58 1.89 17.81
CA ILE A 456 -14.14 2.14 17.70
C ILE A 456 -13.42 1.00 16.94
N PHE A 457 -13.96 -0.23 16.96
CA PHE A 457 -13.37 -1.39 16.27
C PHE A 457 -13.85 -1.58 14.83
N VAL A 458 -14.84 -0.81 14.34
CA VAL A 458 -15.44 -1.04 13.02
C VAL A 458 -14.57 -0.62 11.82
N PRO A 459 -13.70 0.41 11.88
CA PRO A 459 -12.75 0.67 10.79
C PRO A 459 -11.78 -0.48 10.50
N ALA A 460 -11.64 -1.44 11.42
CA ALA A 460 -10.83 -2.64 11.24
C ALA A 460 -11.57 -3.76 10.47
N ALA A 461 -12.91 -3.74 10.45
CA ALA A 461 -13.73 -4.76 9.78
C ALA A 461 -14.08 -4.38 8.32
N ASP A 462 -14.00 -3.09 7.97
CA ASP A 462 -14.22 -2.56 6.61
C ASP A 462 -13.04 -2.83 5.65
N ARG A 463 -12.03 -3.59 6.12
CA ARG A 463 -11.02 -4.19 5.27
C ARG A 463 -11.32 -5.68 5.14
N SER A 464 -12.21 -6.02 4.22
CA SER A 464 -12.04 -7.29 3.52
C SER A 464 -10.72 -7.18 2.76
N LEU A 465 -9.62 -7.57 3.41
CA LEU A 465 -8.36 -7.83 2.74
C LEU A 465 -8.64 -8.98 1.77
N GLY A 466 -8.99 -8.65 0.53
CA GLY A 466 -8.92 -9.61 -0.56
C GLY A 466 -7.49 -10.18 -0.57
N THR A 467 -7.34 -11.43 -1.01
CA THR A 467 -6.02 -12.02 -1.16
C THR A 467 -5.14 -11.11 -2.03
N VAL A 468 -3.90 -10.90 -1.59
CA VAL A 468 -2.89 -10.18 -2.34
C VAL A 468 -1.84 -11.21 -2.70
N THR A 469 -1.82 -11.62 -3.96
CA THR A 469 -0.76 -12.45 -4.51
C THR A 469 0.46 -11.57 -4.76
N THR A 470 1.56 -11.86 -4.09
CA THR A 470 2.82 -11.12 -4.23
C THR A 470 3.63 -11.64 -5.41
N ALA A 471 4.59 -10.85 -5.90
CA ALA A 471 5.50 -11.29 -6.96
C ALA A 471 6.29 -12.57 -6.58
N ALA A 472 6.56 -12.77 -5.28
CA ALA A 472 7.21 -13.98 -4.78
C ALA A 472 6.30 -15.22 -4.90
N ASP A 473 4.98 -15.06 -4.72
CA ASP A 473 4.00 -16.14 -4.86
C ASP A 473 3.81 -16.59 -6.33
N CYS A 474 4.25 -15.75 -7.26
CA CYS A 474 4.21 -15.98 -8.70
C CYS A 474 5.49 -16.62 -9.25
N SER A 475 6.56 -16.67 -8.47
CA SER A 475 7.78 -17.36 -8.86
C SER A 475 7.58 -18.87 -8.73
N PRO A 476 7.69 -19.66 -9.82
CA PRO A 476 7.64 -21.11 -9.70
C PRO A 476 8.79 -21.60 -8.82
N PRO A 477 8.60 -22.65 -8.01
CA PRO A 477 9.68 -23.24 -7.23
C PRO A 477 10.81 -23.68 -8.17
N ASP A 478 12.05 -23.45 -7.74
CA ASP A 478 13.25 -23.70 -8.54
C ASP A 478 13.24 -25.11 -9.12
N ARG A 479 13.35 -25.23 -10.46
CA ARG A 479 13.22 -26.49 -11.24
C ARG A 479 14.14 -27.58 -10.71
N ARG A 480 15.27 -27.20 -10.12
CA ARG A 480 16.25 -28.11 -9.50
C ARG A 480 15.73 -28.87 -8.28
N GLN A 481 14.69 -28.37 -7.61
CA GLN A 481 14.19 -28.97 -6.36
C GLN A 481 13.11 -30.03 -6.58
N THR A 482 12.25 -29.86 -7.59
CA THR A 482 11.08 -30.72 -7.76
C THR A 482 11.21 -31.73 -8.90
N GLY A 483 12.09 -31.49 -9.88
CA GLY A 483 12.26 -32.36 -11.05
C GLY A 483 11.01 -32.45 -11.95
N VAL A 484 9.96 -31.69 -11.65
CA VAL A 484 8.69 -31.65 -12.38
C VAL A 484 8.51 -30.24 -12.95
N GLU A 485 8.29 -30.15 -14.25
CA GLU A 485 8.00 -28.89 -14.92
C GLU A 485 6.63 -28.38 -14.44
N PRO A 486 6.57 -27.18 -13.83
CA PRO A 486 5.30 -26.65 -13.35
C PRO A 486 4.36 -26.44 -14.52
N ALA A 487 3.07 -26.80 -14.33
CA ALA A 487 2.06 -26.49 -15.32
C ALA A 487 2.03 -24.97 -15.56
N PRO A 488 1.91 -24.51 -16.83
CA PRO A 488 1.82 -23.09 -17.11
C PRO A 488 0.63 -22.49 -16.37
N LEU A 489 0.84 -21.33 -15.76
CA LEU A 489 -0.26 -20.53 -15.22
C LEU A 489 -1.17 -20.18 -16.40
N THR A 490 -2.49 -20.20 -16.17
CA THR A 490 -3.48 -19.80 -17.18
C THR A 490 -4.56 -18.94 -16.54
N GLY A 491 -5.18 -18.08 -17.35
CA GLY A 491 -6.34 -17.30 -16.94
C GLY A 491 -6.00 -16.24 -15.90
N GLU A 492 -6.90 -16.04 -14.93
CA GLU A 492 -6.79 -14.94 -13.95
C GLU A 492 -5.49 -14.93 -13.16
N ARG A 493 -4.97 -16.12 -12.79
CA ARG A 493 -3.73 -16.23 -12.02
C ARG A 493 -2.50 -15.88 -12.86
N ALA A 494 -2.51 -16.21 -14.15
CA ALA A 494 -1.44 -15.85 -15.06
C ALA A 494 -1.40 -14.33 -15.28
N PHE A 495 -2.56 -13.70 -15.51
CA PHE A 495 -2.69 -12.25 -15.57
C PHE A 495 -2.17 -11.55 -14.30
N ILE A 496 -2.61 -12.01 -13.11
CA ILE A 496 -2.14 -11.43 -11.84
C ILE A 496 -0.62 -11.55 -11.75
N CYS A 497 -0.07 -12.72 -12.07
CA CYS A 497 1.36 -12.94 -11.97
C CYS A 497 2.17 -12.11 -12.96
N GLU A 498 1.73 -12.01 -14.22
CA GLU A 498 2.36 -11.19 -15.24
C GLU A 498 2.42 -9.72 -14.82
N VAL A 499 1.33 -9.17 -14.29
CA VAL A 499 1.32 -7.77 -13.81
C VAL A 499 2.24 -7.60 -12.59
N ARG A 500 2.28 -8.57 -11.67
CA ARG A 500 3.10 -8.48 -10.44
C ARG A 500 4.59 -8.64 -10.69
N THR A 501 5.00 -9.48 -11.62
CA THR A 501 6.41 -9.75 -11.91
C THR A 501 6.96 -8.85 -13.01
N GLY A 502 6.17 -8.61 -14.06
CA GLY A 502 6.57 -7.82 -15.23
C GLY A 502 6.50 -6.30 -15.01
N GLN A 503 5.80 -5.84 -13.97
CA GLN A 503 5.55 -4.41 -13.72
C GLN A 503 4.99 -3.67 -14.95
N VAL A 504 4.22 -4.39 -15.78
CA VAL A 504 3.67 -3.86 -17.04
C VAL A 504 2.65 -2.74 -16.78
N LEU A 505 1.97 -2.80 -15.62
CA LEU A 505 1.06 -1.78 -15.13
C LEU A 505 1.64 -1.18 -13.84
N ASP A 506 1.64 0.15 -13.73
CA ASP A 506 2.09 0.87 -12.52
C ASP A 506 1.04 0.79 -11.41
N ILE A 507 0.86 -0.42 -10.86
CA ILE A 507 -0.15 -0.73 -9.86
C ILE A 507 0.54 -1.04 -8.52
N PRO A 508 0.06 -0.48 -7.39
CA PRO A 508 0.61 -0.77 -6.07
C PRO A 508 0.64 -2.28 -5.77
N ALA A 509 1.77 -2.76 -5.23
CA ALA A 509 1.94 -4.15 -4.81
C ALA A 509 0.91 -4.63 -3.78
N THR A 510 0.26 -3.69 -3.08
CA THR A 510 -0.75 -3.94 -2.05
C THR A 510 -2.19 -4.00 -2.58
N MET A 511 -2.42 -3.75 -3.87
CA MET A 511 -3.76 -3.83 -4.46
C MET A 511 -4.31 -5.26 -4.34
N PRO A 512 -5.55 -5.49 -3.89
CA PRO A 512 -6.14 -6.84 -3.85
C PRO A 512 -6.28 -7.47 -5.24
N ASP A 513 -6.13 -8.78 -5.34
CA ASP A 513 -6.16 -9.52 -6.61
C ASP A 513 -7.48 -9.31 -7.39
N GLN A 514 -8.61 -9.22 -6.68
CA GLN A 514 -9.91 -8.95 -7.30
C GLN A 514 -9.97 -7.55 -7.95
N ALA A 515 -9.39 -6.53 -7.31
CA ALA A 515 -9.35 -5.18 -7.85
C ALA A 515 -8.44 -5.13 -9.09
N LEU A 516 -7.33 -5.86 -9.05
CA LEU A 516 -6.42 -6.01 -10.18
C LEU A 516 -7.12 -6.71 -11.36
N LEU A 517 -7.86 -7.80 -11.11
CA LEU A 517 -8.64 -8.50 -12.14
C LEU A 517 -9.75 -7.63 -12.73
N ALA A 518 -10.47 -6.88 -11.90
CA ALA A 518 -11.50 -5.95 -12.37
C ALA A 518 -10.91 -4.88 -13.29
N TYR A 519 -9.74 -4.34 -12.93
CA TYR A 519 -9.00 -3.40 -13.77
C TYR A 519 -8.52 -4.04 -15.08
N GLY A 520 -7.97 -5.26 -15.03
CA GLY A 520 -7.61 -5.99 -16.25
C GLY A 520 -8.79 -6.23 -17.20
N ARG A 521 -9.96 -6.58 -16.66
CA ARG A 521 -11.19 -6.77 -17.45
C ARG A 521 -11.72 -5.47 -18.03
N SER A 522 -11.57 -4.33 -17.34
CA SER A 522 -11.96 -3.04 -17.90
C SER A 522 -11.05 -2.67 -19.09
N LEU A 523 -9.74 -2.90 -18.98
CA LEU A 523 -8.79 -2.74 -20.09
C LEU A 523 -9.13 -3.67 -21.25
N CYS A 524 -9.51 -4.92 -20.98
CA CYS A 524 -10.01 -5.82 -22.04
C CYS A 524 -11.26 -5.28 -22.74
N GLY A 525 -12.18 -4.65 -22.00
CA GLY A 525 -13.36 -3.99 -22.57
C GLY A 525 -12.99 -2.85 -23.52
N VAL A 526 -12.03 -2.01 -23.14
CA VAL A 526 -11.49 -0.93 -23.98
C VAL A 526 -10.79 -1.51 -25.21
N TYR A 527 -9.92 -2.49 -25.03
CA TYR A 527 -9.18 -3.16 -26.10
C TYR A 527 -10.13 -3.80 -27.13
N THR A 528 -11.18 -4.46 -26.67
CA THR A 528 -12.15 -5.16 -27.53
C THR A 528 -13.01 -4.18 -28.33
N ARG A 529 -13.37 -3.03 -27.74
CA ARG A 529 -14.12 -1.97 -28.45
C ARG A 529 -13.27 -1.23 -29.49
N ASP A 530 -11.97 -1.06 -29.21
CA ASP A 530 -10.99 -0.36 -30.05
C ASP A 530 -11.46 1.05 -30.49
N ASP A 531 -12.23 1.76 -29.65
CA ASP A 531 -12.69 3.13 -29.94
C ASP A 531 -11.51 4.11 -29.80
N PRO A 532 -11.10 4.83 -30.87
CA PRO A 532 -9.99 5.78 -30.81
C PRO A 532 -10.14 6.85 -29.73
N ARG A 533 -11.35 7.27 -29.40
CA ARG A 533 -11.60 8.29 -28.35
C ARG A 533 -11.37 7.73 -26.96
N GLU A 534 -11.80 6.49 -26.73
CA GLU A 534 -11.61 5.79 -25.46
C GLU A 534 -10.13 5.49 -25.21
N LEU A 535 -9.43 5.02 -26.26
CA LEU A 535 -7.99 4.77 -26.22
C LEU A 535 -7.18 6.04 -25.93
N ALA A 536 -7.46 7.15 -26.63
CA ALA A 536 -6.78 8.42 -26.39
C ALA A 536 -7.06 8.97 -24.97
N ARG A 537 -8.26 8.74 -24.44
CA ARG A 537 -8.60 9.11 -23.06
C ARG A 537 -7.76 8.32 -22.06
N VAL A 538 -7.74 6.98 -22.16
CA VAL A 538 -6.96 6.11 -21.26
C VAL A 538 -5.46 6.46 -21.33
N GLU A 539 -4.92 6.70 -22.53
CA GLU A 539 -3.53 7.13 -22.69
C GLU A 539 -3.27 8.49 -22.03
N SER A 540 -4.17 9.46 -22.16
CA SER A 540 -3.99 10.79 -21.56
C SER A 540 -4.13 10.82 -20.04
N VAL A 541 -4.98 9.95 -19.48
CA VAL A 541 -5.31 9.93 -18.04
C VAL A 541 -4.39 8.99 -17.27
N GLU A 542 -4.15 7.79 -17.81
CA GLU A 542 -3.42 6.71 -17.14
C GLU A 542 -2.00 6.52 -17.71
N GLY A 543 -1.66 7.15 -18.84
CA GLY A 543 -0.36 6.97 -19.50
C GLY A 543 -0.22 5.62 -20.20
N LEU A 544 -1.31 4.88 -20.37
CA LEU A 544 -1.31 3.50 -20.89
C LEU A 544 -1.77 3.44 -22.34
N ARG A 545 -0.92 2.85 -23.19
CA ARG A 545 -1.26 2.50 -24.58
C ARG A 545 -1.87 1.10 -24.60
N VAL A 546 -3.19 1.01 -24.41
CA VAL A 546 -3.94 -0.26 -24.27
C VAL A 546 -3.66 -1.26 -25.41
N ARG A 547 -3.41 -0.77 -26.63
CA ARG A 547 -3.06 -1.62 -27.78
C ARG A 547 -1.74 -2.36 -27.64
N ASP A 548 -0.81 -1.83 -26.86
CA ASP A 548 0.50 -2.44 -26.62
C ASP A 548 0.45 -3.45 -25.46
N LEU A 549 -0.65 -3.47 -24.69
CA LEU A 549 -0.86 -4.35 -23.54
C LEU A 549 -1.45 -5.72 -23.90
N TYR A 550 -1.63 -6.04 -25.18
CA TYR A 550 -2.33 -7.27 -25.60
C TYR A 550 -1.67 -8.55 -25.08
N TRP A 551 -0.34 -8.60 -24.96
CA TRP A 551 0.39 -9.71 -24.34
C TRP A 551 0.14 -9.84 -22.83
N ALA A 552 -0.14 -8.73 -22.14
CA ALA A 552 -0.31 -8.71 -20.70
C ALA A 552 -1.76 -9.02 -20.26
N ILE A 553 -2.73 -8.94 -21.17
CA ILE A 553 -4.16 -9.17 -20.88
C ILE A 553 -4.74 -10.39 -21.60
N ASP A 554 -3.97 -11.11 -22.41
CA ASP A 554 -4.46 -12.21 -23.24
C ASP A 554 -5.13 -13.32 -22.42
N ASP A 555 -4.58 -13.63 -21.25
CA ASP A 555 -5.11 -14.62 -20.31
C ASP A 555 -6.53 -14.32 -19.83
N ILE A 556 -6.94 -13.05 -19.78
CA ILE A 556 -8.27 -12.62 -19.34
C ILE A 556 -9.10 -11.99 -20.47
N CYS A 557 -8.52 -11.87 -21.68
CA CYS A 557 -9.12 -11.14 -22.80
C CYS A 557 -9.12 -11.97 -24.09
N PRO A 558 -10.24 -12.58 -24.47
CA PRO A 558 -10.32 -13.43 -25.67
C PRO A 558 -9.89 -12.75 -26.97
N ALA A 559 -10.16 -11.44 -27.13
CA ALA A 559 -9.76 -10.67 -28.30
C ALA A 559 -8.23 -10.48 -28.39
N ALA A 560 -7.57 -10.25 -27.25
CA ALA A 560 -6.12 -10.15 -27.18
C ALA A 560 -5.45 -11.53 -27.39
N ALA A 561 -6.00 -12.59 -26.79
CA ALA A 561 -5.54 -13.97 -27.01
C ALA A 561 -5.61 -14.40 -28.48
N ALA A 562 -6.65 -14.00 -29.22
CA ALA A 562 -6.75 -14.28 -30.64
C ALA A 562 -5.63 -13.59 -31.45
N LYS A 563 -5.27 -12.35 -31.08
CA LYS A 563 -4.16 -11.61 -31.70
C LYS A 563 -2.82 -12.26 -31.38
N VAL A 564 -2.54 -12.55 -30.10
CA VAL A 564 -1.32 -13.25 -29.65
C VAL A 564 -1.15 -14.57 -30.41
N LYS A 565 -2.23 -15.35 -30.53
CA LYS A 565 -2.22 -16.61 -31.27
C LYS A 565 -1.88 -16.41 -32.75
N THR A 566 -2.47 -15.40 -33.39
CA THR A 566 -2.23 -15.12 -34.82
C THR A 566 -0.79 -14.69 -35.07
N GLU A 567 -0.22 -13.83 -34.22
CA GLU A 567 1.18 -13.41 -34.32
C GLU A 567 2.12 -14.60 -34.09
N ARG A 568 1.86 -15.42 -33.09
CA ARG A 568 2.66 -16.63 -32.82
C ARG A 568 2.61 -17.63 -33.97
N GLU A 569 1.44 -17.83 -34.59
CA GLU A 569 1.31 -18.69 -35.77
C GLU A 569 2.05 -18.12 -37.00
N ALA A 570 2.12 -16.80 -37.14
CA ALA A 570 2.89 -16.14 -38.20
C ALA A 570 4.40 -16.28 -37.97
N ASP A 571 4.86 -16.04 -36.74
CA ASP A 571 6.26 -16.23 -36.33
C ASP A 571 6.69 -17.69 -36.50
N ASP A 572 5.85 -18.65 -36.10
CA ASP A 572 6.12 -20.09 -36.28
C ASP A 572 6.24 -20.46 -37.78
N GLN A 573 5.44 -19.84 -38.65
CA GLN A 573 5.52 -20.04 -40.10
C GLN A 573 6.79 -19.44 -40.70
N GLU A 574 7.16 -18.22 -40.30
CA GLU A 574 8.40 -17.56 -40.73
C GLU A 574 9.62 -18.37 -40.27
N PHE A 575 9.63 -18.80 -39.00
CA PHE A 575 10.68 -19.63 -38.45
C PHE A 575 10.78 -20.99 -39.14
N ALA A 576 9.65 -21.65 -39.44
CA ALA A 576 9.64 -22.90 -40.20
C ALA A 576 10.14 -22.71 -41.64
N ALA A 577 9.80 -21.60 -42.30
CA ALA A 577 10.30 -21.26 -43.63
C ALA A 577 11.81 -21.00 -43.61
N PHE A 578 12.29 -20.25 -42.61
CA PHE A 578 13.71 -20.00 -42.38
C PHE A 578 14.48 -21.32 -42.15
N GLN A 579 14.01 -22.17 -41.24
CA GLN A 579 14.62 -23.50 -41.01
C GLN A 579 14.62 -24.36 -42.28
N GLY A 580 13.52 -24.34 -43.04
CA GLY A 580 13.42 -25.03 -44.32
C GLY A 580 14.45 -24.53 -45.34
N GLU A 581 14.68 -23.23 -45.39
CA GLU A 581 15.73 -22.62 -46.22
C GLU A 581 17.13 -23.01 -45.76
N GLU A 582 17.44 -22.98 -44.46
CA GLU A 582 18.75 -23.40 -43.94
C GLU A 582 19.02 -24.89 -44.21
N ARG A 583 18.01 -25.75 -44.07
CA ARG A 583 18.10 -27.17 -44.51
C ARG A 583 18.35 -27.28 -46.01
N ALA A 584 17.68 -26.47 -46.83
CA ALA A 584 17.88 -26.46 -48.27
C ALA A 584 19.30 -26.01 -48.66
N LYS A 585 19.85 -24.98 -47.99
CA LYS A 585 21.24 -24.56 -48.11
C LYS A 585 22.17 -25.75 -47.84
N CYS A 586 21.98 -26.44 -46.71
CA CYS A 586 22.78 -27.61 -46.37
C CYS A 586 22.60 -28.77 -47.32
N ALA A 587 21.39 -29.06 -47.84
CA ALA A 587 21.17 -30.10 -48.84
C ALA A 587 21.87 -29.79 -50.18
N ALA A 588 21.92 -28.51 -50.57
CA ALA A 588 22.56 -28.04 -51.80
C ALA A 588 24.10 -27.98 -51.70
N THR A 589 24.67 -27.93 -50.49
CA THR A 589 26.13 -27.93 -50.34
C THR A 589 26.75 -29.15 -51.04
N PRO A 590 27.84 -28.97 -51.81
CA PRO A 590 28.45 -30.05 -52.57
C PRO A 590 28.78 -31.23 -51.66
N ARG A 591 28.43 -32.46 -52.07
CA ARG A 591 28.78 -33.65 -51.30
C ARG A 591 30.29 -33.89 -51.39
N HIS A 592 30.94 -34.15 -50.25
CA HIS A 592 32.31 -34.61 -50.25
C HIS A 592 32.38 -35.98 -50.94
N ARG A 593 33.38 -36.17 -51.80
CA ARG A 593 33.61 -37.43 -52.52
C ARG A 593 34.97 -37.96 -52.06
N PRO A 594 34.99 -38.75 -50.98
CA PRO A 594 36.25 -39.11 -50.34
C PRO A 594 37.11 -39.97 -51.27
N LEU A 595 38.41 -39.68 -51.32
CA LEU A 595 39.37 -40.40 -52.17
C LEU A 595 39.67 -41.83 -51.69
N ILE A 596 39.33 -42.13 -50.44
CA ILE A 596 39.36 -43.46 -49.85
C ILE A 596 38.05 -43.68 -49.08
N GLU A 597 37.64 -44.92 -48.88
CA GLU A 597 36.40 -45.21 -48.17
C GLU A 597 36.53 -44.89 -46.66
N PRO A 598 35.64 -44.04 -46.09
CA PRO A 598 35.60 -43.80 -44.65
C PRO A 598 35.00 -45.00 -43.92
N VAL A 599 35.50 -45.27 -42.71
CA VAL A 599 34.93 -46.27 -41.79
C VAL A 599 33.57 -45.83 -41.27
N LYS A 600 33.39 -44.51 -41.09
CA LYS A 600 32.14 -43.88 -40.68
C LYS A 600 32.03 -42.55 -41.40
N ALA A 601 30.89 -42.27 -42.02
CA ALA A 601 30.59 -40.97 -42.60
C ALA A 601 29.17 -40.56 -42.18
N VAL A 602 29.04 -39.38 -41.58
CA VAL A 602 27.77 -38.82 -41.13
C VAL A 602 27.67 -37.40 -41.68
N ARG A 603 26.64 -37.15 -42.48
CA ARG A 603 26.24 -35.79 -42.85
C ARG A 603 25.04 -35.45 -41.99
N LEU A 604 25.09 -34.31 -41.31
CA LEU A 604 23.93 -33.87 -40.54
C LEU A 604 22.87 -33.34 -41.50
N ASP A 605 21.63 -33.81 -41.31
CA ASP A 605 20.49 -33.39 -42.11
C ASP A 605 20.02 -31.99 -41.69
N ASP A 606 20.11 -31.68 -40.38
CA ASP A 606 19.82 -30.37 -39.83
C ASP A 606 21.09 -29.49 -39.76
N PRO A 607 20.98 -28.19 -40.09
CA PRO A 607 22.05 -27.23 -39.90
C PRO A 607 22.39 -27.06 -38.40
N VAL A 608 23.66 -26.83 -38.11
CA VAL A 608 24.16 -26.60 -36.75
C VAL A 608 24.34 -25.11 -36.52
N TRP A 609 23.89 -24.58 -35.37
CA TRP A 609 24.05 -23.17 -35.03
C TRP A 609 24.88 -22.99 -33.75
N PRO A 610 26.22 -22.97 -33.87
CA PRO A 610 27.10 -22.81 -32.74
C PRO A 610 27.19 -21.34 -32.32
N GLU A 611 27.14 -21.10 -31.01
CA GLU A 611 27.30 -19.78 -30.37
C GLU A 611 28.77 -19.41 -30.20
N THR A 612 29.63 -20.39 -29.88
CA THR A 612 31.06 -20.19 -29.59
C THR A 612 32.01 -21.03 -30.45
N GLY A 613 31.46 -21.79 -31.38
CA GLY A 613 32.19 -22.76 -32.20
C GLY A 613 31.98 -24.19 -31.70
N LEU A 614 32.81 -25.11 -32.17
CA LEU A 614 32.72 -26.52 -31.79
C LEU A 614 33.96 -26.93 -31.00
N GLU A 615 33.79 -27.38 -29.77
CA GLU A 615 34.87 -27.85 -28.92
C GLU A 615 34.81 -29.34 -28.68
N MET A 616 35.98 -29.96 -28.57
CA MET A 616 36.15 -31.36 -28.21
C MET A 616 37.11 -31.39 -27.03
N ARG A 617 36.64 -31.94 -25.90
CA ARG A 617 37.37 -31.97 -24.64
C ARG A 617 37.42 -33.38 -24.10
N ASP A 618 38.60 -33.79 -23.67
CA ASP A 618 38.81 -35.04 -22.98
C ASP A 618 38.38 -34.86 -21.52
N THR A 619 37.58 -35.79 -21.00
CA THR A 619 37.10 -35.80 -19.61
C THR A 619 38.23 -35.77 -18.57
N ALA A 620 39.44 -36.21 -18.94
CA ALA A 620 40.61 -36.19 -18.08
C ALA A 620 41.38 -34.85 -18.06
N SER A 621 41.06 -33.90 -18.95
CA SER A 621 41.79 -32.63 -19.08
C SER A 621 41.16 -31.50 -18.25
N THR A 622 41.76 -31.25 -17.08
CA THR A 622 41.42 -30.12 -16.18
C THR A 622 42.14 -28.81 -16.53
N GLY A 623 42.83 -28.75 -17.68
CA GLY A 623 43.55 -27.56 -18.11
C GLY A 623 42.62 -26.38 -18.39
N ASP A 624 42.98 -25.21 -17.87
CA ASP A 624 42.33 -23.94 -18.20
C ASP A 624 42.55 -23.66 -19.70
N SER A 625 41.48 -23.32 -20.44
CA SER A 625 41.48 -23.11 -21.89
C SER A 625 42.29 -21.84 -22.22
N GLY A 626 43.61 -21.98 -22.29
CA GLY A 626 44.53 -20.86 -22.40
C GLY A 626 44.49 -20.18 -23.76
N GLY A 627 43.71 -19.11 -23.87
CA GLY A 627 43.97 -17.91 -24.69
C GLY A 627 44.66 -18.11 -26.04
N GLY A 628 44.12 -18.95 -26.91
CA GLY A 628 44.56 -19.00 -28.29
C GLY A 628 44.22 -17.74 -29.07
N ARG A 629 44.91 -17.61 -30.19
CA ARG A 629 44.84 -16.46 -31.08
C ARG A 629 43.55 -16.60 -31.90
N HIS A 630 42.60 -15.67 -31.74
CA HIS A 630 41.25 -15.67 -32.35
C HIS A 630 41.19 -15.81 -33.90
N ASP A 631 42.32 -15.84 -34.62
CA ASP A 631 42.36 -15.79 -36.08
C ASP A 631 42.52 -17.16 -36.79
N ASP A 632 42.71 -18.26 -36.05
CA ASP A 632 42.91 -19.60 -36.67
C ASP A 632 41.65 -20.48 -36.56
N LEU A 633 41.35 -21.25 -37.62
CA LEU A 633 40.17 -22.13 -37.72
C LEU A 633 40.12 -23.23 -36.66
N VAL A 634 41.30 -23.75 -36.29
CA VAL A 634 41.42 -24.83 -35.30
C VAL A 634 42.46 -24.44 -34.29
N GLU A 635 42.05 -24.45 -33.03
CA GLU A 635 42.93 -24.37 -31.88
C GLU A 635 43.04 -25.75 -31.23
N SER A 636 44.25 -26.14 -30.82
CA SER A 636 44.49 -27.45 -30.23
C SER A 636 45.47 -27.36 -29.08
N GLY A 637 45.11 -28.01 -27.98
CA GLY A 637 45.93 -28.20 -26.78
C GLY A 637 45.81 -29.63 -26.24
N PRO A 638 46.55 -29.98 -25.18
CA PRO A 638 46.48 -31.31 -24.59
C PRO A 638 45.06 -31.67 -24.12
N GLY A 639 44.42 -32.63 -24.80
CA GLY A 639 43.06 -33.09 -24.50
C GLY A 639 41.97 -32.07 -24.82
N HIS A 640 42.25 -31.08 -25.66
CA HIS A 640 41.29 -30.03 -26.04
C HIS A 640 41.49 -29.60 -27.50
N LEU A 641 40.40 -29.41 -28.23
CA LEU A 641 40.42 -28.91 -29.60
C LEU A 641 39.17 -28.07 -29.85
N THR A 642 39.36 -26.85 -30.33
CA THR A 642 38.27 -25.92 -30.69
C THR A 642 38.31 -25.63 -32.17
N VAL A 643 37.13 -25.60 -32.80
CA VAL A 643 36.93 -25.19 -34.18
C VAL A 643 36.13 -23.91 -34.18
N SER A 644 36.79 -22.83 -34.58
CA SER A 644 36.20 -21.49 -34.68
C SER A 644 35.40 -21.39 -35.98
N VAL A 645 34.11 -21.08 -35.87
CA VAL A 645 33.23 -20.79 -37.01
C VAL A 645 32.48 -19.50 -36.73
N ASP A 646 31.92 -18.89 -37.76
CA ASP A 646 31.13 -17.67 -37.62
C ASP A 646 29.76 -18.00 -36.99
N SER A 647 29.44 -17.46 -35.82
CA SER A 647 28.20 -17.77 -35.10
C SER A 647 26.96 -17.11 -35.70
N GLU A 648 27.12 -16.15 -36.63
CA GLU A 648 26.00 -15.53 -37.33
C GLU A 648 25.40 -16.45 -38.42
N TYR A 649 26.11 -17.52 -38.81
CA TYR A 649 25.72 -18.38 -39.91
C TYR A 649 25.58 -19.84 -39.49
N HIS A 650 24.51 -20.46 -39.96
CA HIS A 650 24.29 -21.90 -39.85
C HIS A 650 25.41 -22.69 -40.56
N LEU A 651 25.74 -23.84 -39.96
CA LEU A 651 26.86 -24.68 -40.34
C LEU A 651 26.38 -26.03 -40.87
N CYS A 652 26.75 -26.34 -42.11
CA CYS A 652 26.49 -27.64 -42.73
C CYS A 652 27.66 -28.59 -42.45
N VAL A 653 27.48 -29.49 -41.49
CA VAL A 653 28.56 -30.35 -40.99
C VAL A 653 28.55 -31.74 -41.64
N THR A 654 29.71 -32.17 -42.10
CA THR A 654 30.00 -33.56 -42.47
C THR A 654 31.13 -34.09 -41.60
N LEU A 655 30.94 -35.28 -41.06
CA LEU A 655 31.84 -35.97 -40.14
C LEU A 655 32.31 -37.26 -40.80
N GLU A 656 33.63 -37.47 -40.89
CA GLU A 656 34.20 -38.66 -41.50
C GLU A 656 35.31 -39.26 -40.64
N THR A 657 35.29 -40.58 -40.46
CA THR A 657 36.31 -41.32 -39.73
C THR A 657 37.01 -42.29 -40.66
N TYR A 658 38.35 -42.33 -40.64
CA TYR A 658 39.15 -43.20 -41.49
C TYR A 658 40.04 -44.13 -40.66
N SER A 659 40.29 -45.34 -41.18
CA SER A 659 41.21 -46.31 -40.57
C SER A 659 42.69 -45.98 -40.79
N ARG A 660 42.98 -45.10 -41.76
CA ARG A 660 44.31 -44.63 -42.15
C ARG A 660 44.24 -43.19 -42.62
N ARG A 661 45.39 -42.51 -42.70
CA ARG A 661 45.48 -41.11 -43.15
C ARG A 661 44.89 -40.92 -44.56
N PRO A 662 43.82 -40.12 -44.72
CA PRO A 662 43.29 -39.76 -46.03
C PRO A 662 44.21 -38.74 -46.75
N PRO A 663 44.26 -38.75 -48.10
CA PRO A 663 44.95 -37.72 -48.87
C PRO A 663 44.46 -36.31 -48.50
N VAL A 664 45.31 -35.29 -48.67
CA VAL A 664 44.95 -33.90 -48.35
C VAL A 664 44.23 -33.27 -49.53
N GLU A 665 43.03 -32.75 -49.30
CA GLU A 665 42.18 -32.12 -50.32
C GLU A 665 41.99 -30.63 -50.02
N THR A 666 42.72 -29.76 -50.72
CA THR A 666 42.61 -28.29 -50.52
C THR A 666 41.75 -27.59 -51.57
N LYS A 667 41.45 -28.26 -52.69
CA LYS A 667 40.65 -27.70 -53.78
C LYS A 667 39.19 -27.59 -53.36
N GLY A 668 38.60 -26.41 -53.55
CA GLY A 668 37.20 -26.14 -53.18
C GLY A 668 36.96 -25.85 -51.70
N TRP A 669 38.02 -25.73 -50.90
CA TRP A 669 37.96 -25.36 -49.47
C TRP A 669 38.69 -24.05 -49.23
N ASP A 670 38.17 -23.17 -48.37
CA ASP A 670 38.79 -21.87 -48.09
C ASP A 670 39.90 -22.00 -47.05
N HIS A 671 39.69 -22.84 -46.05
CA HIS A 671 40.62 -23.09 -44.96
C HIS A 671 40.67 -24.60 -44.67
N VAL A 672 41.89 -25.16 -44.60
CA VAL A 672 42.11 -26.56 -44.25
C VAL A 672 43.22 -26.66 -43.20
N THR A 673 42.88 -27.14 -42.02
CA THR A 673 43.81 -27.26 -40.88
C THR A 673 43.70 -28.65 -40.25
N GLU A 674 44.82 -29.18 -39.79
CA GLU A 674 44.93 -30.48 -39.16
C GLU A 674 45.66 -30.39 -37.83
N ALA A 675 45.02 -30.87 -36.77
CA ALA A 675 45.55 -30.89 -35.41
C ALA A 675 45.67 -32.32 -34.88
N GLY A 676 46.55 -32.53 -33.91
CA GLY A 676 46.57 -33.77 -33.14
C GLY A 676 45.60 -33.69 -31.97
N TYR A 677 44.99 -34.81 -31.63
CA TYR A 677 44.12 -34.92 -30.46
C TYR A 677 44.33 -36.29 -29.81
N THR A 678 44.45 -36.31 -28.49
CA THR A 678 44.54 -37.57 -27.72
C THR A 678 43.23 -37.79 -27.00
N SER A 679 42.57 -38.91 -27.28
CA SER A 679 41.34 -39.34 -26.59
C SER A 679 41.69 -40.45 -25.60
N THR A 680 41.53 -40.16 -24.30
CA THR A 680 41.80 -41.12 -23.21
C THR A 680 40.58 -41.93 -22.80
N ASP A 681 39.37 -41.42 -23.02
CA ASP A 681 38.10 -42.10 -22.79
C ASP A 681 37.69 -43.00 -23.97
N GLY A 682 38.08 -42.63 -25.18
CA GLY A 682 37.73 -43.29 -26.43
C GLY A 682 36.64 -42.57 -27.21
N GLU A 683 36.29 -41.34 -26.80
CA GLU A 683 35.29 -40.50 -27.44
C GLU A 683 35.96 -39.35 -28.22
N LEU A 684 35.39 -39.03 -29.39
CA LEU A 684 35.75 -37.89 -30.22
C LEU A 684 34.48 -37.12 -30.56
N VAL A 685 33.92 -36.46 -29.55
CA VAL A 685 32.63 -35.77 -29.62
C VAL A 685 32.85 -34.27 -29.56
N PHE A 686 32.40 -33.57 -30.60
CA PHE A 686 32.32 -32.12 -30.60
C PHE A 686 31.04 -31.67 -29.92
N HIS A 687 31.13 -30.62 -29.12
CA HIS A 687 30.01 -29.99 -28.44
C HIS A 687 30.12 -28.46 -28.52
N ASP A 688 28.99 -27.78 -28.34
CA ASP A 688 28.94 -26.37 -27.98
C ASP A 688 28.17 -26.29 -26.67
N VAL A 689 28.87 -25.90 -25.59
CA VAL A 689 28.30 -25.86 -24.24
C VAL A 689 27.18 -24.82 -24.12
N LEU A 690 27.27 -23.71 -24.86
CA LEU A 690 26.27 -22.65 -24.79
C LEU A 690 25.04 -23.00 -25.61
N ALA A 691 25.22 -23.55 -26.81
CA ALA A 691 24.12 -23.95 -27.68
C ALA A 691 23.51 -25.32 -27.32
N GLY A 692 24.16 -26.10 -26.45
CA GLY A 692 23.73 -27.46 -26.08
C GLY A 692 23.84 -28.47 -27.23
N ILE A 693 24.69 -28.17 -28.22
CA ILE A 693 24.86 -28.99 -29.42
C ILE A 693 25.85 -30.10 -29.12
N VAL A 694 25.55 -31.33 -29.57
CA VAL A 694 26.46 -32.49 -29.47
C VAL A 694 26.51 -33.20 -30.82
N LEU A 695 27.69 -33.26 -31.42
CA LEU A 695 27.90 -33.91 -32.70
C LEU A 695 28.13 -35.43 -32.53
N PRO A 696 27.80 -36.25 -33.52
CA PRO A 696 28.09 -37.68 -33.49
C PRO A 696 29.57 -38.01 -33.24
N ASP A 697 29.82 -39.01 -32.39
CA ASP A 697 31.18 -39.46 -32.06
C ASP A 697 31.98 -39.89 -33.32
N LEU A 698 33.16 -39.31 -33.48
CA LEU A 698 34.10 -39.60 -34.58
C LEU A 698 35.05 -40.76 -34.28
N SER A 699 35.01 -41.35 -33.08
CA SER A 699 35.91 -42.45 -32.71
C SER A 699 35.63 -43.70 -33.58
N PRO A 700 36.65 -44.36 -34.14
CA PRO A 700 36.47 -45.63 -34.83
C PRO A 700 36.23 -46.76 -33.82
N GLY A 701 34.98 -46.86 -33.36
CA GLY A 701 34.51 -47.91 -32.44
C GLY A 701 34.93 -47.71 -30.98
N GLY A 702 34.85 -46.49 -30.46
CA GLY A 702 35.14 -46.18 -29.05
C GLY A 702 36.62 -46.36 -28.66
N ARG A 703 37.53 -46.31 -29.65
CA ARG A 703 38.93 -46.62 -29.42
C ARG A 703 39.65 -45.44 -28.78
N ARG A 704 40.40 -45.72 -27.73
CA ARG A 704 41.35 -44.77 -27.14
C ARG A 704 42.59 -44.65 -28.00
N GLY A 705 43.21 -43.47 -28.00
CA GLY A 705 44.48 -43.27 -28.67
C GLY A 705 44.70 -41.87 -29.20
N ARG A 706 45.75 -41.74 -30.02
CA ARG A 706 46.11 -40.50 -30.70
C ARG A 706 45.50 -40.45 -32.08
N TYR A 707 44.83 -39.35 -32.34
CA TYR A 707 44.10 -39.05 -33.57
C TYR A 707 44.64 -37.78 -34.20
N ARG A 708 44.42 -37.67 -35.51
CA ARG A 708 44.55 -36.42 -36.26
C ARG A 708 43.15 -36.02 -36.67
N ILE A 709 42.81 -34.78 -36.35
CA ILE A 709 41.55 -34.16 -36.71
C ILE A 709 41.84 -33.12 -37.79
N ARG A 710 41.33 -33.35 -39.00
CA ARG A 710 41.45 -32.42 -40.11
C ARG A 710 40.12 -31.73 -40.32
N VAL A 711 40.11 -30.41 -40.27
CA VAL A 711 38.94 -29.59 -40.45
C VAL A 711 39.08 -28.83 -41.77
N HIS A 712 38.09 -28.96 -42.62
CA HIS A 712 37.93 -28.19 -43.82
C HIS A 712 36.74 -27.25 -43.66
N HIS A 713 36.96 -25.96 -43.90
CA HIS A 713 35.95 -24.92 -43.86
C HIS A 713 35.89 -24.23 -45.23
N ALA A 714 34.67 -23.91 -45.65
CA ALA A 714 34.41 -23.07 -46.80
C ALA A 714 33.11 -22.31 -46.65
N TRP A 715 33.05 -21.12 -47.24
CA TRP A 715 31.80 -20.42 -47.49
C TRP A 715 31.09 -21.03 -48.70
N PHE A 716 29.78 -21.21 -48.59
CA PHE A 716 28.93 -21.67 -49.68
C PHE A 716 28.00 -20.53 -50.11
N PRO A 717 28.09 -20.07 -51.37
CA PRO A 717 27.22 -19.02 -51.86
C PRO A 717 25.79 -19.53 -52.02
N TRP A 718 24.81 -18.68 -51.73
CA TRP A 718 23.39 -19.01 -51.83
C TRP A 718 22.58 -17.82 -52.32
N LYS A 719 21.74 -18.02 -53.33
CA LYS A 719 20.83 -17.00 -53.90
C LYS A 719 21.47 -15.61 -54.16
N GLY A 720 22.74 -15.57 -54.58
CA GLY A 720 23.44 -14.33 -54.90
C GLY A 720 24.28 -13.74 -53.76
N GLU A 721 24.23 -14.32 -52.56
CA GLU A 721 25.13 -13.99 -51.45
C GLU A 721 26.40 -14.84 -51.53
N GLU A 722 27.58 -14.20 -51.44
CA GLU A 722 28.86 -14.91 -51.48
C GLU A 722 29.10 -15.76 -50.22
N ARG A 723 28.58 -15.32 -49.06
CA ARG A 723 28.69 -16.00 -47.76
C ARG A 723 27.32 -16.46 -47.26
N GLY A 724 26.62 -17.29 -48.04
CA GLY A 724 25.25 -17.70 -47.73
C GLY A 724 25.11 -18.72 -46.58
N THR A 725 26.07 -19.64 -46.43
CA THR A 725 26.20 -20.59 -45.30
C THR A 725 27.63 -21.08 -45.17
N GLN A 726 27.97 -21.68 -44.03
CA GLN A 726 29.27 -22.30 -43.82
C GLN A 726 29.17 -23.81 -44.02
N ARG A 727 30.16 -24.39 -44.69
CA ARG A 727 30.30 -25.84 -44.79
C ARG A 727 31.53 -26.30 -44.03
N LEU A 728 31.34 -27.28 -43.15
CA LEU A 728 32.40 -27.90 -42.38
C LEU A 728 32.52 -29.38 -42.72
N LEU A 729 33.75 -29.83 -42.94
CA LEU A 729 34.09 -31.26 -43.01
C LEU A 729 35.15 -31.56 -41.98
N ILE A 730 34.80 -32.39 -40.99
CA ILE A 730 35.70 -32.82 -39.93
C ILE A 730 36.05 -34.29 -40.17
N MET A 731 37.34 -34.54 -40.37
CA MET A 731 37.88 -35.88 -40.56
C MET A 731 38.68 -36.31 -39.33
N ALA A 732 38.46 -37.53 -38.85
CA ALA A 732 39.25 -38.15 -37.79
C ALA A 732 39.96 -39.41 -38.30
N TYR A 733 41.25 -39.57 -37.96
CA TYR A 733 41.99 -40.80 -38.27
C TYR A 733 43.18 -41.01 -37.33
N PRO A 734 43.68 -42.25 -37.16
CA PRO A 734 44.82 -42.52 -36.28
C PRO A 734 46.11 -41.80 -36.72
N GLY A 735 46.83 -41.18 -35.77
CA GLY A 735 48.13 -40.54 -36.04
C GLY A 735 48.85 -40.13 -34.76
N LYS A 736 50.20 -40.05 -34.80
CA LYS A 736 51.04 -39.87 -33.60
C LYS A 736 51.54 -38.44 -33.35
N ASP A 737 51.34 -37.53 -34.30
CA ASP A 737 51.86 -36.16 -34.27
C ASP A 737 50.83 -35.20 -33.66
N ASP A 738 51.29 -34.35 -32.74
CA ASP A 738 50.46 -33.36 -32.04
C ASP A 738 50.56 -31.96 -32.69
N LYS A 739 51.39 -31.81 -33.74
CA LYS A 739 51.62 -30.53 -34.42
C LYS A 739 50.41 -30.02 -35.20
N LEU A 740 50.02 -28.76 -34.98
CA LEU A 740 49.06 -28.07 -35.83
C LEU A 740 49.67 -27.80 -37.22
N VAL A 741 48.97 -28.22 -38.28
CA VAL A 741 49.39 -28.05 -39.67
C VAL A 741 48.26 -27.40 -40.46
N THR A 742 48.49 -26.19 -40.95
CA THR A 742 47.56 -25.54 -41.88
C THR A 742 47.98 -25.80 -43.32
N TYR A 743 47.11 -26.44 -44.10
CA TYR A 743 47.35 -26.77 -45.51
C TYR A 743 46.90 -25.65 -46.45
N ARG A 744 45.87 -24.89 -46.03
CA ARG A 744 45.35 -23.74 -46.77
C ARG A 744 44.78 -22.73 -45.78
N LYS A 745 45.15 -21.46 -45.93
CA LYS A 745 44.52 -20.33 -45.24
C LYS A 745 43.68 -19.53 -46.23
N PRO A 746 42.62 -18.83 -45.78
CA PRO A 746 41.89 -17.90 -46.63
C PRO A 746 42.84 -16.84 -47.19
N ALA A 747 42.64 -16.44 -48.44
CA ALA A 747 43.38 -15.31 -49.01
C ALA A 747 42.98 -14.06 -48.22
N GLY A 748 43.93 -13.49 -47.46
CA GLY A 748 43.67 -12.64 -46.30
C GLY A 748 42.55 -11.60 -46.46
N GLY A 749 41.53 -11.71 -45.61
CA GLY A 749 40.64 -10.61 -45.25
C GLY A 749 41.06 -10.09 -43.88
N ARG A 750 41.46 -8.82 -43.82
CA ARG A 750 41.32 -8.01 -42.60
C ARG A 750 39.86 -7.63 -42.44
#